data_AF-A0A537E196-F1
#
_entry.id   AF-A0A537E196-F1
#
_cell.length_a   1.000
_cell.length_b   1.000
_cell.length_c   1.000
_cell.angle_alpha   90.00
_cell.angle_beta   90.00
_cell.angle_gamma   90.00
#
_symmetry.space_group_name_H-M   'P 1'
#
loop_
_entity.id
_entity.type
_entity.pdbx_description
1 polymer ?
#
loop_
_entity_poly.entity_id
_entity_poly.type
_entity_poly.pdbx_seq_one_letter_code
_entity_poly.pdbx_strand_id
1 'polypeptide(L)'
;MFHQRARTFLLFLMLSLILVTIISEPVRAPAGETYSLSASPSRIQEGSTTALSLAVTNASLFTNYNFAWKVADSSGASNTLSKTTNSGFSANFVQTVNYPQDFSAGNAKYVGTYTVRVNETTPANKPNVAITSFQVGLTDANTYQRTSRTSIQASSYLSGERITLNIAQASTSIPGFPAQGAADPTGLFTYTWQSAPSTSTGSYTISLQGMTTAKTPPDTETIILFPANITVPQAALIRTSIPRSGTEELRIVANYQSGVPVQSGILPVTFVEADSTTSHAVNAIYNSTLNLFLATYRIPLSGQTGSWAVRIDPYTFNDGYGNGGPSQGTTIAFTVQQAVLAVSVSLVNKTYASGDVFPIYATVLSPDGTPFGAGTVTATIELSSTGETIGSPISLSYVQGQGRWVGSNLLNSTDKAGIWIVDIKASDSYGNSGEGSGALLVNIGPAPGSSQYVTLFYFILAAVLLGAGATGGLLFMRFNKMDAPFSELSKLMGGEFQQPTTLMIRGESGSGTTMIGLQLIYQQLMQGKHCAILTYNSFPSEIQKKMEGLGWNISQYVQDGHLKFLDCYSALVGEQAQIRDPVDFTEVSIQVSLMMSSAQEPVTVLLDSFTPIFNSAQTRHGINFLRVLGAKIKNDGGFFILTGTRGSLPDSIESNLESIVDGIIDLKLVRKGKSMIRTLAVRKVAGRQIAFAETEFKITKGKGVMFVEPRFHVGLPAITRTLDYAIRQARLSLKTLEKELERRWRTEPDPEQTPEPDGELH
;
A
#
# COMPACT_ATOMS: atom_id res chain seq x y z
N MET A 1 56.46 -0.69 84.25
CA MET A 1 55.65 0.12 83.30
C MET A 1 56.44 1.09 82.40
N PHE A 2 57.73 1.37 82.65
CA PHE A 2 58.51 2.31 81.82
C PHE A 2 59.04 1.73 80.49
N HIS A 3 59.25 0.41 80.38
CA HIS A 3 59.78 -0.21 79.16
C HIS A 3 58.75 -0.44 78.04
N GLN A 4 57.46 -0.48 78.35
CA GLN A 4 56.42 -0.70 77.34
C GLN A 4 56.08 0.57 76.55
N ARG A 5 56.22 1.75 77.17
CA ARG A 5 55.99 3.06 76.54
C ARG A 5 57.14 3.51 75.63
N ALA A 6 58.39 3.14 75.97
CA ALA A 6 59.55 3.45 75.12
C ALA A 6 59.52 2.65 73.80
N ARG A 7 59.08 1.40 73.82
CA ARG A 7 58.95 0.55 72.61
C ARG A 7 57.87 1.05 71.65
N THR A 8 56.75 1.56 72.16
CA THR A 8 55.68 2.13 71.31
C THR A 8 56.08 3.46 70.69
N PHE A 9 56.83 4.29 71.42
CA PHE A 9 57.35 5.56 70.89
C PHE A 9 58.42 5.34 69.81
N LEU A 10 59.30 4.36 69.99
CA LEU A 10 60.31 4.00 68.98
C LEU A 10 59.68 3.36 67.73
N LEU A 11 58.59 2.60 67.88
CA LEU A 11 57.81 2.07 66.75
C LEU A 11 57.10 3.18 65.99
N PHE A 12 56.55 4.20 66.66
CA PHE A 12 55.97 5.36 65.98
C PHE A 12 57.03 6.24 65.29
N LEU A 13 58.22 6.38 65.87
CA LEU A 13 59.31 7.12 65.25
C LEU A 13 59.91 6.38 64.04
N MET A 14 60.02 5.05 64.12
CA MET A 14 60.45 4.21 62.99
C MET A 14 59.38 4.14 61.89
N LEU A 15 58.09 4.07 62.24
CA LEU A 15 57.00 4.06 61.26
C LEU A 15 56.86 5.42 60.55
N SER A 16 57.16 6.53 61.24
CA SER A 16 57.21 7.86 60.62
C SER A 16 58.47 8.07 59.76
N LEU A 17 59.64 7.53 60.14
CA LEU A 17 60.83 7.56 59.27
C LEU A 17 60.70 6.67 58.02
N ILE A 18 59.98 5.54 58.12
CA ILE A 18 59.68 4.66 56.97
C ILE A 18 58.61 5.29 56.07
N LEU A 19 57.65 6.06 56.62
CA LEU A 19 56.69 6.81 55.80
C LEU A 19 57.34 7.98 55.05
N VAL A 20 58.41 8.58 55.58
CA VAL A 20 59.12 9.70 54.94
C VAL A 20 60.12 9.23 53.87
N THR A 21 60.58 7.98 53.89
CA THR A 21 61.49 7.42 52.85
C THR A 21 60.76 6.69 51.71
N ILE A 22 59.45 6.48 51.80
CA ILE A 22 58.63 5.84 50.74
C ILE A 22 57.90 6.87 49.85
N ILE A 23 58.01 8.17 50.14
CA ILE A 23 57.56 9.26 49.25
C ILE A 23 58.77 9.93 48.60
N SER A 24 59.62 9.13 47.95
CA SER A 24 60.41 9.64 46.83
C SER A 24 59.78 9.07 45.56
N GLU A 25 58.73 9.73 45.08
CA GLU A 25 58.41 9.56 43.67
C GLU A 25 59.68 9.90 42.88
N PRO A 26 60.09 9.10 41.89
CA PRO A 26 61.14 9.55 40.99
C PRO A 26 60.64 10.89 40.45
N VAL A 27 61.44 11.94 40.60
CA VAL A 27 61.24 13.22 39.92
C VAL A 27 61.34 12.90 38.42
N ARG A 28 60.24 12.42 37.84
CA ARG A 28 60.01 12.51 36.41
C ARG A 28 60.03 14.01 36.16
N ALA A 29 60.92 14.45 35.27
CA ALA A 29 60.83 15.78 34.69
C ALA A 29 59.34 16.03 34.38
N PRO A 30 58.77 17.18 34.76
CA PRO A 30 57.37 17.47 34.47
C PRO A 30 57.15 17.18 33.00
N ALA A 31 56.17 16.32 32.69
CA ALA A 31 55.82 16.02 31.31
C ALA A 31 55.61 17.38 30.63
N GLY A 32 56.46 17.70 29.66
CA GLY A 32 56.37 18.96 28.95
C GLY A 32 54.96 19.15 28.41
N GLU A 33 54.55 20.40 28.25
CA GLU A 33 53.28 20.75 27.63
C GLU A 33 53.11 19.99 26.31
N THR A 34 51.96 19.34 26.15
CA THR A 34 51.62 18.61 24.93
C THR A 34 50.42 19.23 24.26
N TYR A 35 50.46 19.27 22.94
CA TYR A 35 49.50 19.97 22.11
C TYR A 35 48.91 19.00 21.09
N SER A 36 47.60 19.08 20.89
CA SER A 36 46.91 18.37 19.82
C SER A 36 45.95 19.31 19.12
N LEU A 37 45.95 19.27 17.79
CA LEU A 37 45.20 20.20 16.95
C LEU A 37 44.29 19.42 16.00
N SER A 38 43.03 19.83 15.94
CA SER A 38 42.01 19.21 15.11
C SER A 38 41.20 20.27 14.36
N ALA A 39 40.68 19.90 13.20
CA ALA A 39 39.72 20.69 12.42
C ALA A 39 38.41 19.88 12.30
N SER A 40 37.28 20.51 12.61
CA SER A 40 35.97 19.88 12.53
C SER A 40 34.93 20.85 11.95
N PRO A 41 34.32 20.52 10.79
CA PRO A 41 34.60 19.36 9.95
C PRO A 41 35.98 19.46 9.26
N SER A 42 36.59 18.32 8.94
CA SER A 42 37.89 18.23 8.25
C SER A 42 37.82 18.56 6.75
N ARG A 43 36.61 18.72 6.22
CA ARG A 43 36.33 19.17 4.86
C ARG A 43 35.15 20.14 4.88
N ILE A 44 35.27 21.24 4.16
CA ILE A 44 34.23 22.27 4.00
C ILE A 44 34.06 22.65 2.54
N GLN A 45 32.90 23.20 2.20
CA GLN A 45 32.69 23.89 0.93
C GLN A 45 33.28 25.31 0.97
N GLU A 46 33.60 25.87 -0.19
CA GLU A 46 34.01 27.26 -0.29
C GLU A 46 33.04 28.22 0.41
N GLY A 47 33.57 29.23 1.09
CA GLY A 47 32.77 30.20 1.86
C GLY A 47 32.19 29.66 3.17
N SER A 48 32.34 28.36 3.46
CA SER A 48 31.92 27.76 4.73
C SER A 48 33.00 27.90 5.81
N THR A 49 32.65 27.51 7.05
CA THR A 49 33.52 27.65 8.23
C THR A 49 33.86 26.30 8.84
N THR A 50 35.09 26.15 9.33
CA THR A 50 35.53 25.01 10.15
C THR A 50 36.03 25.49 11.51
N ALA A 51 35.77 24.71 12.56
CA ALA A 51 36.29 24.97 13.89
C ALA A 51 37.66 24.31 14.05
N LEU A 52 38.66 25.11 14.41
CA LEU A 52 40.02 24.67 14.70
C LEU A 52 40.21 24.63 16.22
N SER A 53 40.46 23.45 16.78
CA SER A 53 40.54 23.24 18.22
C SER A 53 41.91 22.73 18.64
N LEU A 54 42.60 23.52 19.46
CA LEU A 54 43.88 23.20 20.08
C LEU A 54 43.62 22.74 21.52
N ALA A 55 43.85 21.46 21.78
CA ALA A 55 43.87 20.93 23.14
C ALA A 55 45.30 20.95 23.68
N VAL A 56 45.46 21.58 24.84
CA VAL A 56 46.73 21.70 25.57
C VAL A 56 46.60 20.92 26.86
N THR A 57 47.57 20.05 27.14
CA THR A 57 47.63 19.27 28.38
C THR A 57 48.99 19.44 29.05
N ASN A 58 49.02 19.26 30.37
CA ASN A 58 50.18 19.58 31.22
C ASN A 58 50.58 21.07 31.16
N ALA A 59 49.62 21.96 30.96
CA ALA A 59 49.83 23.40 31.02
C ALA A 59 50.19 23.86 32.45
N SER A 60 51.09 24.84 32.53
CA SER A 60 51.39 25.57 33.76
C SER A 60 50.13 26.29 34.25
N LEU A 61 49.78 26.11 35.52
CA LEU A 61 48.59 26.72 36.13
C LEU A 61 48.72 28.24 36.26
N PHE A 62 47.59 28.96 36.17
CA PHE A 62 47.48 30.42 36.22
C PHE A 62 48.32 31.19 35.19
N THR A 63 48.82 30.52 34.18
CA THR A 63 49.66 31.11 33.14
C THR A 63 48.81 31.58 31.97
N ASN A 64 49.13 32.76 31.45
CA ASN A 64 48.56 33.25 30.20
C ASN A 64 49.28 32.60 29.02
N TYR A 65 48.56 31.78 28.27
CA TYR A 65 49.01 31.22 27.00
C TYR A 65 48.55 32.11 25.86
N ASN A 66 49.46 32.48 24.98
CA ASN A 66 49.14 33.18 23.75
C ASN A 66 49.55 32.34 22.55
N PHE A 67 48.57 31.97 21.73
CA PHE A 67 48.78 31.15 20.53
C PHE A 67 48.59 31.98 19.28
N ALA A 68 49.58 31.93 18.39
CA ALA A 68 49.50 32.48 17.05
C ALA A 68 49.10 31.36 16.08
N TRP A 69 47.89 31.45 15.57
CA TRP A 69 47.29 30.56 14.59
C TRP A 69 47.63 31.07 13.20
N LYS A 70 48.16 30.21 12.34
CA LYS A 70 48.46 30.51 10.94
C LYS A 70 47.77 29.49 10.04
N VAL A 71 46.89 29.97 9.17
CA VAL A 71 46.21 29.14 8.16
C VAL A 71 46.74 29.53 6.79
N ALA A 72 47.41 28.59 6.11
CA ALA A 72 47.88 28.73 4.74
C ALA A 72 46.88 28.10 3.78
N ASP A 73 46.41 28.86 2.80
CA ASP A 73 45.49 28.40 1.75
C ASP A 73 46.24 27.75 0.58
N SER A 74 45.49 27.22 -0.40
CA SER A 74 46.06 26.53 -1.57
C SER A 74 46.72 27.45 -2.60
N SER A 75 46.55 28.77 -2.49
CA SER A 75 47.33 29.75 -3.27
C SER A 75 48.72 30.00 -2.66
N GLY A 76 48.94 29.55 -1.42
CA GLY A 76 50.17 29.79 -0.65
C GLY A 76 50.11 31.02 0.25
N ALA A 77 49.03 31.82 0.17
CA ALA A 77 48.81 32.93 1.09
C ALA A 77 48.50 32.41 2.50
N SER A 78 48.82 33.20 3.52
CA SER A 78 48.62 32.81 4.92
C SER A 78 47.94 33.91 5.71
N ASN A 79 46.97 33.51 6.54
CA ASN A 79 46.27 34.39 7.46
C ASN A 79 46.64 34.03 8.90
N THR A 80 46.79 35.04 9.75
CA THR A 80 47.19 34.86 11.14
C THR A 80 46.20 35.45 12.13
N LEU A 81 46.00 34.77 13.26
CA LEU A 81 45.18 35.21 14.38
C LEU A 81 45.91 34.89 15.68
N SER A 82 45.94 35.82 16.63
CA SER A 82 46.46 35.56 17.97
C SER A 82 45.32 35.46 18.96
N LYS A 83 45.33 34.43 19.82
CA LYS A 83 44.30 34.22 20.83
C LYS A 83 44.93 33.84 22.16
N THR A 84 44.49 34.51 23.22
CA THR A 84 45.00 34.32 24.57
C THR A 84 44.02 33.51 25.42
N THR A 85 44.54 32.58 26.22
CA THR A 85 43.79 31.80 27.21
C THR A 85 44.58 31.72 28.51
N ASN A 86 43.94 31.97 29.65
CA ASN A 86 44.53 31.70 30.96
C ASN A 86 44.18 30.27 31.40
N SER A 87 45.17 29.48 31.82
CA SER A 87 44.97 28.09 32.25
C SER A 87 44.22 27.96 33.58
N GLY A 88 44.22 29.01 34.42
CA GLY A 88 43.55 29.02 35.72
C GLY A 88 43.99 27.83 36.58
N PHE A 89 43.00 27.12 37.13
CA PHE A 89 43.22 25.94 37.98
C PHE A 89 43.36 24.63 37.19
N SER A 90 43.25 24.65 35.86
CA SER A 90 43.29 23.44 35.03
C SER A 90 44.60 23.33 34.24
N ALA A 91 45.27 22.19 34.36
CA ALA A 91 46.42 21.85 33.51
C ALA A 91 46.00 21.44 32.09
N ASN A 92 44.69 21.31 31.84
CA ASN A 92 44.13 20.92 30.56
C ASN A 92 43.08 21.94 30.10
N PHE A 93 43.23 22.46 28.89
CA PHE A 93 42.22 23.35 28.31
C PHE A 93 42.18 23.19 26.79
N VAL A 94 41.07 23.63 26.19
CA VAL A 94 40.90 23.68 24.74
C VAL A 94 40.69 25.13 24.32
N GLN A 95 41.43 25.58 23.32
CA GLN A 95 41.22 26.86 22.64
C GLN A 95 40.69 26.59 21.23
N THR A 96 39.55 27.20 20.89
CA THR A 96 38.91 27.05 19.58
C THR A 96 38.88 28.38 18.84
N VAL A 97 39.18 28.36 17.54
CA VAL A 97 39.01 29.48 16.59
C VAL A 97 38.25 28.99 15.36
N ASN A 98 37.43 29.87 14.77
CA ASN A 98 36.67 29.57 13.57
C ASN A 98 37.37 30.16 12.34
N TYR A 99 37.67 29.33 11.35
CA TYR A 99 38.22 29.80 10.08
C TYR A 99 37.18 29.65 8.96
N PRO A 100 36.94 30.68 8.13
CA PRO A 100 37.65 31.96 8.09
C PRO A 100 37.14 33.05 9.06
N GLN A 101 35.99 32.87 9.71
CA GLN A 101 35.25 33.96 10.39
C GLN A 101 36.03 34.77 11.43
N ASP A 102 36.89 34.14 12.24
CA ASP A 102 37.65 34.85 13.30
C ASP A 102 38.89 35.59 12.74
N PHE A 103 39.26 35.36 11.48
CA PHE A 103 40.46 35.92 10.86
C PHE A 103 40.09 37.14 10.02
N SER A 104 40.69 38.30 10.29
CA SER A 104 40.35 39.58 9.65
C SER A 104 40.48 39.61 8.12
N ALA A 105 41.40 38.82 7.56
CA ALA A 105 41.57 38.60 6.12
C ALA A 105 41.31 37.14 5.70
N GLY A 106 40.74 36.34 6.60
CA GLY A 106 40.41 34.95 6.34
C GLY A 106 39.39 34.80 5.22
N ASN A 107 39.64 33.88 4.31
CA ASN A 107 38.68 33.47 3.30
C ASN A 107 38.91 31.99 2.96
N ALA A 108 37.83 31.27 2.66
CA ALA A 108 37.88 29.88 2.21
C ALA A 108 37.41 29.82 0.75
N LYS A 109 38.12 30.52 -0.15
CA LYS A 109 37.67 30.77 -1.54
C LYS A 109 38.41 29.98 -2.62
N TYR A 110 39.43 29.21 -2.22
CA TYR A 110 40.21 28.39 -3.12
C TYR A 110 40.03 26.92 -2.76
N VAL A 111 39.80 26.08 -3.77
CA VAL A 111 39.81 24.62 -3.63
C VAL A 111 41.20 24.13 -3.23
N GLY A 112 41.27 23.17 -2.30
CA GLY A 112 42.49 22.45 -1.95
C GLY A 112 42.72 22.28 -0.45
N THR A 113 43.95 21.90 -0.09
CA THR A 113 44.35 21.64 1.29
C THR A 113 44.78 22.92 1.99
N TYR A 114 44.13 23.24 3.12
CA TYR A 114 44.51 24.37 3.98
C TYR A 114 45.32 23.83 5.15
N THR A 115 46.53 24.35 5.33
CA THR A 115 47.43 23.92 6.41
C THR A 115 47.33 24.87 7.59
N VAL A 116 47.04 24.34 8.77
CA VAL A 116 46.95 25.10 10.01
C VAL A 116 48.19 24.82 10.85
N ARG A 117 48.91 25.87 11.24
CA ARG A 117 50.04 25.81 12.16
C ARG A 117 49.77 26.69 13.37
N VAL A 118 50.09 26.20 14.54
CA VAL A 118 49.98 26.98 15.78
C VAL A 118 51.36 27.13 16.40
N ASN A 119 51.71 28.36 16.77
CA ASN A 119 52.89 28.69 17.56
C ASN A 119 52.44 29.14 18.96
N GLU A 120 53.13 28.69 20.00
CA GLU A 120 53.03 29.34 21.30
C GLU A 120 53.97 30.55 21.30
N THR A 121 53.45 31.72 21.70
CA THR A 121 54.23 32.96 21.79
C THR A 121 54.45 33.38 23.24
N THR A 122 53.65 32.86 24.17
CA THR A 122 53.73 33.05 25.62
C THR A 122 53.11 31.82 26.27
N PRO A 123 53.66 31.26 27.37
CA PRO A 123 54.82 31.72 28.15
C PRO A 123 56.18 31.49 27.47
N ALA A 124 56.31 30.51 26.59
CA ALA A 124 57.54 30.23 25.86
C ALA A 124 57.31 30.41 24.35
N ASN A 125 58.27 30.99 23.66
CA ASN A 125 58.18 31.16 22.20
C ASN A 125 58.53 29.83 21.50
N LYS A 126 57.52 28.95 21.36
CA LYS A 126 57.65 27.62 20.76
C LYS A 126 57.02 27.62 19.36
N PRO A 127 57.81 27.51 18.28
CA PRO A 127 57.26 27.43 16.93
C PRO A 127 56.67 26.04 16.65
N ASN A 128 55.60 25.99 15.86
CA ASN A 128 54.94 24.78 15.36
C ASN A 128 54.58 23.77 16.47
N VAL A 129 54.02 24.24 17.59
CA VAL A 129 53.57 23.37 18.69
C VAL A 129 52.51 22.37 18.25
N ALA A 130 51.70 22.72 17.24
CA ALA A 130 50.78 21.79 16.59
C ALA A 130 50.55 22.15 15.11
N ILE A 131 50.25 21.12 14.31
CA ILE A 131 49.91 21.23 12.88
C ILE A 131 48.72 20.34 12.55
N THR A 132 47.83 20.81 11.67
CA THR A 132 46.77 20.01 11.09
C THR A 132 46.43 20.54 9.69
N SER A 133 45.50 19.90 9.00
CA SER A 133 44.98 20.39 7.73
C SER A 133 43.51 20.05 7.57
N PHE A 134 42.80 20.86 6.79
CA PHE A 134 41.44 20.57 6.33
C PHE A 134 41.33 20.84 4.82
N GLN A 135 40.30 20.27 4.19
CA GLN A 135 40.04 20.43 2.75
C GLN A 135 38.97 21.48 2.51
N VAL A 136 39.18 22.34 1.51
CA VAL A 136 38.14 23.20 0.94
C VAL A 136 37.83 22.67 -0.46
N GLY A 137 36.57 22.37 -0.73
CA GLY A 137 36.10 21.91 -2.04
C GLY A 137 34.96 22.76 -2.57
N LEU A 138 34.59 22.53 -3.83
CA LEU A 138 33.35 23.08 -4.40
C LEU A 138 32.15 22.25 -3.94
N THR A 139 32.34 20.95 -3.81
CA THR A 139 31.31 20.00 -3.44
C THR A 139 31.29 19.73 -1.94
N ASP A 140 30.27 19.06 -1.39
CA ASP A 140 30.21 18.68 0.03
C ASP A 140 30.98 17.37 0.36
N ALA A 141 31.24 16.53 -0.64
CA ALA A 141 32.02 15.30 -0.54
C ALA A 141 32.85 15.04 -1.81
N ASN A 142 33.89 14.21 -1.72
CA ASN A 142 34.71 13.86 -2.90
C ASN A 142 34.16 12.66 -3.69
N THR A 143 33.16 11.97 -3.14
CA THR A 143 32.58 10.76 -3.71
C THR A 143 31.08 10.79 -3.58
N TYR A 144 30.40 10.38 -4.65
CA TYR A 144 28.96 10.29 -4.71
C TYR A 144 28.54 8.97 -5.31
N GLN A 145 27.34 8.51 -4.98
CA GLN A 145 26.67 7.49 -5.75
C GLN A 145 25.79 8.16 -6.81
N ARG A 146 25.51 7.47 -7.92
CA ARG A 146 24.49 7.91 -8.88
C ARG A 146 23.19 8.26 -8.18
N THR A 147 22.42 9.19 -8.74
CA THR A 147 21.13 9.69 -8.20
C THR A 147 21.21 10.44 -6.87
N SER A 148 22.35 10.42 -6.16
CA SER A 148 22.55 11.30 -5.01
C SER A 148 22.67 12.76 -5.46
N ARG A 149 22.24 13.67 -4.61
CA ARG A 149 22.38 15.12 -4.83
C ARG A 149 23.80 15.54 -4.46
N THR A 150 24.51 16.09 -5.43
CA THR A 150 25.81 16.75 -5.24
C THR A 150 25.56 18.23 -5.04
N SER A 151 25.85 18.72 -3.83
CA SER A 151 25.89 20.16 -3.56
C SER A 151 27.14 20.75 -4.21
N ILE A 152 27.03 21.86 -4.92
CA ILE A 152 28.14 22.60 -5.52
C ILE A 152 28.04 24.05 -5.03
N GLN A 153 29.11 24.58 -4.48
CA GLN A 153 29.19 25.90 -3.89
C GLN A 153 30.55 26.53 -4.15
N ALA A 154 30.55 27.80 -4.53
CA ALA A 154 31.77 28.59 -4.69
C ALA A 154 31.54 30.03 -4.23
N SER A 155 32.55 30.65 -3.66
CA SER A 155 32.42 31.96 -3.00
C SER A 155 33.33 33.01 -3.62
N SER A 156 33.21 34.26 -3.19
CA SER A 156 34.09 35.38 -3.58
C SER A 156 33.99 35.76 -5.07
N TYR A 157 32.81 35.64 -5.65
CA TYR A 157 32.46 36.25 -6.95
C TYR A 157 31.84 37.64 -6.76
N LEU A 158 31.67 38.40 -7.84
CA LEU A 158 30.95 39.67 -7.78
C LEU A 158 29.44 39.41 -7.60
N SER A 159 28.76 40.30 -6.88
CA SER A 159 27.30 40.24 -6.70
C SER A 159 26.58 40.21 -8.06
N GLY A 160 25.75 39.20 -8.30
CA GLY A 160 25.01 39.04 -9.55
C GLY A 160 25.86 38.59 -10.75
N GLU A 161 27.13 38.24 -10.54
CA GLU A 161 28.02 37.81 -11.63
C GLU A 161 27.56 36.50 -12.26
N ARG A 162 27.67 36.42 -13.60
CA ARG A 162 27.35 35.19 -14.33
C ARG A 162 28.43 34.11 -14.13
N ILE A 163 27.93 33.03 -13.56
CA ILE A 163 28.45 31.69 -13.29
C ILE A 163 28.52 30.70 -14.46
N THR A 164 29.66 30.38 -15.08
CA THR A 164 29.71 29.18 -15.95
C THR A 164 30.12 27.96 -15.14
N LEU A 165 29.20 27.01 -14.96
CA LEU A 165 29.45 25.71 -14.33
C LEU A 165 29.61 24.66 -15.42
N ASN A 166 30.72 23.93 -15.41
CA ASN A 166 30.92 22.77 -16.27
C ASN A 166 31.15 21.50 -15.44
N ILE A 167 30.46 20.42 -15.80
CA ILE A 167 30.71 19.08 -15.27
C ILE A 167 31.14 18.22 -16.44
N ALA A 168 32.34 17.67 -16.38
CA ALA A 168 32.95 16.93 -17.48
C ALA A 168 33.55 15.61 -17.02
N GLN A 169 33.51 14.60 -17.89
CA GLN A 169 34.26 13.35 -17.74
C GLN A 169 35.25 13.23 -18.89
N ALA A 170 36.52 12.93 -18.58
CA ALA A 170 37.60 12.87 -19.57
C ALA A 170 37.61 14.09 -20.52
N SER A 171 37.48 15.29 -19.95
CA SER A 171 37.44 16.58 -20.66
C SER A 171 36.23 16.80 -21.58
N THR A 172 35.25 15.90 -21.59
CA THR A 172 33.99 16.06 -22.33
C THR A 172 32.87 16.44 -21.38
N SER A 173 32.20 17.56 -21.63
CA SER A 173 31.05 18.00 -20.84
C SER A 173 29.89 17.00 -20.95
N ILE A 174 29.24 16.72 -19.82
CA ILE A 174 28.07 15.85 -19.81
C ILE A 174 26.81 16.58 -20.29
N PRO A 175 25.75 15.86 -20.70
CA PRO A 175 24.50 16.49 -21.12
C PRO A 175 23.98 17.49 -20.08
N GLY A 176 23.61 18.69 -20.56
CA GLY A 176 23.17 19.81 -19.71
C GLY A 176 24.28 20.75 -19.25
N PHE A 177 25.55 20.46 -19.56
CA PHE A 177 26.69 21.32 -19.22
C PHE A 177 27.50 21.71 -20.47
N PRO A 178 28.11 22.91 -20.50
CA PRO A 178 28.17 23.90 -19.42
C PRO A 178 26.81 24.57 -19.15
N ALA A 179 26.49 24.73 -17.87
CA ALA A 179 25.31 25.41 -17.37
C ALA A 179 25.66 26.82 -16.92
N GLN A 180 24.67 27.71 -16.92
CA GLN A 180 24.82 29.10 -16.52
C GLN A 180 24.02 29.37 -15.24
N GLY A 181 24.60 30.12 -14.30
CA GLY A 181 23.88 30.66 -13.15
C GLY A 181 24.45 32.01 -12.73
N ALA A 182 24.08 32.52 -11.56
CA ALA A 182 24.58 33.80 -11.06
C ALA A 182 24.92 33.71 -9.57
N ALA A 183 25.93 34.46 -9.14
CA ALA A 183 26.25 34.64 -7.73
C ALA A 183 25.19 35.51 -7.05
N ASP A 184 24.91 35.23 -5.78
CA ASP A 184 24.02 36.01 -4.94
C ASP A 184 24.64 37.37 -4.55
N PRO A 185 23.93 38.24 -3.80
CA PRO A 185 24.47 39.54 -3.37
C PRO A 185 25.73 39.47 -2.50
N THR A 186 26.02 38.32 -1.90
CA THR A 186 27.22 38.08 -1.09
C THR A 186 28.38 37.52 -1.92
N GLY A 187 28.19 37.29 -3.22
CA GLY A 187 29.18 36.69 -4.09
C GLY A 187 29.26 35.17 -3.97
N LEU A 188 28.21 34.52 -3.42
CA LEU A 188 28.10 33.08 -3.28
C LEU A 188 27.32 32.49 -4.46
N PHE A 189 27.87 31.46 -5.09
CA PHE A 189 27.22 30.65 -6.10
C PHE A 189 26.86 29.29 -5.50
N THR A 190 25.64 28.83 -5.74
CA THR A 190 25.19 27.48 -5.35
C THR A 190 24.48 26.80 -6.50
N TYR A 191 24.69 25.49 -6.63
CA TYR A 191 24.04 24.63 -7.61
C TYR A 191 23.88 23.22 -7.03
N THR A 192 22.82 22.51 -7.41
CA THR A 192 22.64 21.10 -7.03
C THR A 192 22.55 20.26 -8.28
N TRP A 193 23.46 19.29 -8.40
CA TRP A 193 23.44 18.32 -9.49
C TRP A 193 22.98 16.96 -8.98
N GLN A 194 22.00 16.35 -9.66
CA GLN A 194 21.56 14.98 -9.40
C GLN A 194 21.81 14.16 -10.66
N SER A 195 22.75 13.21 -10.59
CA SER A 195 23.08 12.35 -11.73
C SER A 195 21.92 11.42 -12.08
N ALA A 196 21.76 11.10 -13.36
CA ALA A 196 20.80 10.09 -13.79
C ALA A 196 21.31 8.68 -13.39
N PRO A 197 20.43 7.69 -13.24
CA PRO A 197 20.85 6.31 -12.98
C PRO A 197 21.79 5.75 -14.05
N SER A 198 21.69 6.25 -15.28
CA SER A 198 22.49 5.85 -16.44
C SER A 198 23.79 6.61 -16.61
N THR A 199 24.04 7.69 -15.86
CA THR A 199 25.26 8.50 -15.96
C THR A 199 26.49 7.63 -15.74
N SER A 200 27.52 7.65 -16.60
CA SER A 200 28.72 6.79 -16.45
C SER A 200 29.38 6.96 -15.07
N THR A 201 29.89 5.87 -14.49
CA THR A 201 30.66 5.94 -13.24
C THR A 201 32.09 6.41 -13.51
N GLY A 202 32.81 6.76 -12.44
CA GLY A 202 34.22 7.16 -12.51
C GLY A 202 34.45 8.62 -12.15
N SER A 203 35.56 9.16 -12.64
CA SER A 203 36.05 10.49 -12.29
C SER A 203 35.35 11.60 -13.09
N TYR A 204 34.93 12.66 -12.41
CA TYR A 204 34.31 13.85 -12.98
C TYR A 204 35.02 15.10 -12.50
N THR A 205 35.28 16.02 -13.42
CA THR A 205 35.82 17.34 -13.12
C THR A 205 34.70 18.36 -13.13
N ILE A 206 34.56 19.07 -12.02
CA ILE A 206 33.67 20.22 -11.86
C ILE A 206 34.53 21.46 -11.96
N SER A 207 34.18 22.37 -12.87
CA SER A 207 34.85 23.66 -13.00
C SER A 207 33.85 24.83 -13.01
N LEU A 208 34.23 25.91 -12.33
CA LEU A 208 33.45 27.14 -12.25
C LEU A 208 34.27 28.32 -12.77
N GLN A 209 33.67 29.11 -13.65
CA GLN A 209 34.30 30.29 -14.23
C GLN A 209 33.35 31.48 -14.19
N GLY A 210 33.74 32.51 -13.45
CA GLY A 210 33.07 33.80 -13.45
C GLY A 210 33.33 34.55 -14.76
N MET A 211 32.36 35.33 -15.21
CA MET A 211 32.50 36.16 -16.41
C MET A 211 33.57 37.27 -16.25
N THR A 212 33.81 37.73 -15.01
CA THR A 212 34.74 38.82 -14.69
C THR A 212 35.77 38.40 -13.64
N THR A 213 35.35 37.66 -12.62
CA THR A 213 36.22 37.20 -11.53
C THR A 213 37.09 36.03 -12.01
N ALA A 214 38.40 36.26 -12.05
CA ALA A 214 39.39 35.22 -12.28
C ALA A 214 40.06 34.83 -10.95
N LYS A 215 39.96 33.55 -10.58
CA LYS A 215 40.64 32.98 -9.40
C LYS A 215 41.93 32.27 -9.80
N THR A 216 42.93 32.33 -8.93
CA THR A 216 44.19 31.61 -9.08
C THR A 216 44.60 31.04 -7.71
N PRO A 217 44.53 29.73 -7.49
CA PRO A 217 44.12 28.66 -8.42
C PRO A 217 42.65 28.79 -8.91
N PRO A 218 42.30 28.29 -10.11
CA PRO A 218 40.94 28.30 -10.60
C PRO A 218 40.03 27.34 -9.80
N ASP A 219 38.73 27.62 -9.78
CA ASP A 219 37.75 26.75 -9.14
C ASP A 219 37.57 25.49 -9.97
N THR A 220 38.29 24.45 -9.59
CA THR A 220 38.23 23.14 -10.23
C THR A 220 38.40 22.05 -9.18
N GLU A 221 37.50 21.08 -9.18
CA GLU A 221 37.52 19.93 -8.29
C GLU A 221 37.24 18.64 -9.06
N THR A 222 37.82 17.53 -8.61
CA THR A 222 37.52 16.20 -9.14
C THR A 222 36.75 15.38 -8.10
N ILE A 223 35.63 14.80 -8.52
CA ILE A 223 34.81 13.88 -7.71
C ILE A 223 34.73 12.49 -8.37
N ILE A 224 34.41 11.46 -7.59
CA ILE A 224 34.20 10.09 -8.09
C ILE A 224 32.73 9.70 -7.95
N LEU A 225 32.12 9.27 -9.05
CA LEU A 225 30.76 8.76 -9.08
C LEU A 225 30.73 7.22 -9.10
N PHE A 226 30.16 6.62 -8.07
CA PHE A 226 29.95 5.18 -7.90
C PHE A 226 28.55 4.74 -8.36
N PRO A 227 28.34 3.44 -8.63
CA PRO A 227 27.01 2.89 -8.81
C PRO A 227 26.08 3.21 -7.64
N ALA A 228 24.80 3.43 -7.92
CA ALA A 228 23.79 3.59 -6.88
C ALA A 228 23.45 2.23 -6.25
N ASN A 229 23.18 2.24 -4.94
CA ASN A 229 22.56 1.11 -4.28
C ASN A 229 21.04 1.23 -4.32
N ILE A 230 20.37 0.13 -4.64
CA ILE A 230 18.92 0.00 -4.69
C ILE A 230 18.45 -0.56 -3.35
N THR A 231 17.31 -0.06 -2.89
CA THR A 231 16.62 -0.50 -1.67
C THR A 231 15.23 -0.96 -2.04
N VAL A 232 14.72 -1.95 -1.31
CA VAL A 232 13.35 -2.45 -1.46
C VAL A 232 12.60 -2.12 -0.16
N PRO A 233 12.13 -0.88 0.02
CA PRO A 233 11.44 -0.47 1.25
C PRO A 233 10.10 -1.18 1.45
N GLN A 234 9.49 -1.69 0.38
CA GLN A 234 8.21 -2.38 0.43
C GLN A 234 8.17 -3.54 -0.57
N ALA A 235 7.84 -4.72 -0.07
CA ALA A 235 7.50 -5.88 -0.87
C ALA A 235 6.34 -6.60 -0.18
N ALA A 236 5.25 -6.86 -0.91
CA ALA A 236 4.03 -7.43 -0.34
C ALA A 236 3.28 -8.31 -1.34
N LEU A 237 2.71 -9.41 -0.85
CA LEU A 237 1.83 -10.30 -1.60
C LEU A 237 0.39 -9.79 -1.54
N ILE A 238 -0.40 -10.07 -2.58
CA ILE A 238 -1.82 -9.69 -2.62
C ILE A 238 -2.67 -10.54 -1.69
N ARG A 239 -2.33 -11.83 -1.54
CA ARG A 239 -2.97 -12.71 -0.57
C ARG A 239 -1.93 -13.33 0.35
N THR A 240 -2.34 -13.53 1.59
CA THR A 240 -1.59 -14.30 2.58
C THR A 240 -1.94 -15.79 2.51
N SER A 241 -3.01 -16.17 1.80
CA SER A 241 -3.35 -17.56 1.51
C SER A 241 -3.99 -17.72 0.13
N ILE A 242 -3.59 -18.76 -0.58
CA ILE A 242 -4.02 -19.03 -1.94
C ILE A 242 -4.21 -20.55 -2.15
N PRO A 243 -5.28 -21.00 -2.84
CA PRO A 243 -5.38 -22.39 -3.24
C PRO A 243 -4.43 -22.69 -4.40
N ARG A 244 -4.01 -23.95 -4.54
CA ARG A 244 -3.36 -24.44 -5.76
C ARG A 244 -4.16 -24.07 -7.01
N SER A 245 -3.48 -23.94 -8.16
CA SER A 245 -3.91 -23.29 -9.40
C SER A 245 -4.06 -21.77 -9.35
N GLY A 246 -4.13 -21.17 -8.16
CA GLY A 246 -4.16 -19.72 -8.03
C GLY A 246 -2.84 -19.08 -8.44
N THR A 247 -2.92 -17.87 -9.01
CA THR A 247 -1.74 -17.05 -9.35
C THR A 247 -1.50 -16.01 -8.27
N GLU A 248 -0.41 -16.15 -7.52
CA GLU A 248 0.01 -15.15 -6.53
C GLU A 248 0.76 -13.99 -7.19
N GLU A 249 0.57 -12.79 -6.64
CA GLU A 249 1.18 -11.55 -7.14
C GLU A 249 2.00 -10.90 -6.02
N LEU A 250 3.28 -10.65 -6.29
CA LEU A 250 4.19 -9.90 -5.45
C LEU A 250 4.36 -8.49 -6.03
N ARG A 251 4.06 -7.47 -5.23
CA ARG A 251 4.27 -6.06 -5.53
C ARG A 251 5.48 -5.54 -4.78
N ILE A 252 6.40 -4.89 -5.50
CA ILE A 252 7.68 -4.46 -4.97
C ILE A 252 7.94 -3.00 -5.34
N VAL A 253 8.13 -2.14 -4.35
CA VAL A 253 8.61 -0.78 -4.53
C VAL A 253 10.12 -0.79 -4.36
N ALA A 254 10.85 -0.31 -5.35
CA ALA A 254 12.30 -0.22 -5.34
C ALA A 254 12.75 1.23 -5.57
N ASN A 255 13.65 1.71 -4.71
CA ASN A 255 14.18 3.06 -4.75
C ASN A 255 15.70 3.02 -4.69
N TYR A 256 16.38 3.91 -5.41
CA TYR A 256 17.79 4.20 -5.13
C TYR A 256 17.90 4.77 -3.71
N GLN A 257 19.06 4.61 -3.06
CA GLN A 257 19.29 5.11 -1.68
C GLN A 257 19.06 6.62 -1.53
N SER A 258 19.12 7.37 -2.64
CA SER A 258 18.77 8.80 -2.72
C SER A 258 17.26 9.09 -2.58
N GLY A 259 16.41 8.07 -2.63
CA GLY A 259 14.94 8.17 -2.64
C GLY A 259 14.33 8.25 -4.05
N VAL A 260 15.15 8.30 -5.12
CA VAL A 260 14.64 8.28 -6.50
C VAL A 260 14.06 6.89 -6.81
N PRO A 261 12.84 6.80 -7.39
CA PRO A 261 12.26 5.51 -7.77
C PRO A 261 13.07 4.80 -8.86
N VAL A 262 13.21 3.48 -8.74
CA VAL A 262 13.76 2.65 -9.82
C VAL A 262 12.64 2.34 -10.80
N GLN A 263 12.86 2.61 -12.09
CA GLN A 263 11.82 2.48 -13.13
C GLN A 263 12.25 1.56 -14.29
N SER A 264 13.35 0.82 -14.12
CA SER A 264 13.90 -0.07 -15.15
C SER A 264 14.59 -1.28 -14.53
N GLY A 265 14.82 -2.30 -15.37
CA GLY A 265 15.57 -3.49 -15.01
C GLY A 265 14.70 -4.64 -14.53
N ILE A 266 15.37 -5.60 -13.89
CA ILE A 266 14.80 -6.88 -13.48
C ILE A 266 15.25 -7.19 -12.05
N LEU A 267 14.31 -7.65 -11.23
CA LEU A 267 14.58 -8.18 -9.90
C LEU A 267 14.19 -9.66 -9.85
N PRO A 268 15.16 -10.59 -9.80
CA PRO A 268 14.87 -12.00 -9.57
C PRO A 268 14.23 -12.21 -8.19
N VAL A 269 13.15 -12.97 -8.15
CA VAL A 269 12.47 -13.39 -6.93
C VAL A 269 12.23 -14.89 -6.95
N THR A 270 12.30 -15.52 -5.78
CA THR A 270 12.21 -16.98 -5.69
C THR A 270 11.03 -17.38 -4.80
N PHE A 271 10.09 -18.14 -5.35
CA PHE A 271 9.03 -18.79 -4.58
C PHE A 271 9.58 -20.12 -4.05
N VAL A 272 9.53 -20.31 -2.74
CA VAL A 272 10.05 -21.50 -2.05
C VAL A 272 8.87 -22.26 -1.45
N GLU A 273 8.79 -23.55 -1.72
CA GLU A 273 7.74 -24.43 -1.21
C GLU A 273 7.91 -24.73 0.29
N ALA A 274 6.93 -25.41 0.88
CA ALA A 274 6.90 -25.72 2.32
C ALA A 274 8.07 -26.60 2.79
N ASP A 275 8.65 -27.42 1.91
CA ASP A 275 9.86 -28.20 2.18
C ASP A 275 11.14 -27.36 2.30
N SER A 276 11.08 -26.06 2.01
CA SER A 276 12.23 -25.14 1.99
C SER A 276 13.36 -25.50 1.00
N THR A 277 13.15 -26.48 0.11
CA THR A 277 14.15 -26.98 -0.84
C THR A 277 13.71 -26.83 -2.29
N THR A 278 12.43 -27.05 -2.57
CA THR A 278 11.85 -26.83 -3.88
C THR A 278 11.62 -25.34 -4.09
N SER A 279 12.13 -24.80 -5.20
CA SER A 279 12.06 -23.37 -5.46
C SER A 279 11.84 -23.04 -6.94
N HIS A 280 11.18 -21.91 -7.17
CA HIS A 280 10.73 -21.45 -8.49
C HIS A 280 11.14 -19.99 -8.67
N ALA A 281 12.08 -19.75 -9.59
CA ALA A 281 12.58 -18.41 -9.89
C ALA A 281 11.67 -17.69 -10.88
N VAL A 282 11.33 -16.44 -10.57
CA VAL A 282 10.53 -15.55 -11.42
C VAL A 282 11.19 -14.18 -11.45
N ASN A 283 11.07 -13.46 -12.56
CA ASN A 283 11.56 -12.09 -12.67
C ASN A 283 10.45 -11.11 -12.33
N ALA A 284 10.69 -10.22 -11.37
CA ALA A 284 9.86 -9.05 -11.16
C ALA A 284 10.23 -7.98 -12.19
N ILE A 285 9.22 -7.46 -12.89
CA ILE A 285 9.36 -6.50 -13.99
C ILE A 285 8.65 -5.20 -13.63
N TYR A 286 9.26 -4.06 -13.98
CA TYR A 286 8.67 -2.75 -13.72
C TYR A 286 7.36 -2.56 -14.50
N ASN A 287 6.32 -2.12 -13.80
CA ASN A 287 5.03 -1.74 -14.38
C ASN A 287 4.85 -0.23 -14.24
N SER A 288 4.89 0.48 -15.38
CA SER A 288 4.78 1.95 -15.43
C SER A 288 3.39 2.49 -15.08
N THR A 289 2.34 1.66 -15.15
CA THR A 289 0.98 2.07 -14.78
C THR A 289 0.81 2.09 -13.26
N LEU A 290 1.43 1.13 -12.56
CA LEU A 290 1.35 1.01 -11.11
C LEU A 290 2.56 1.62 -10.37
N ASN A 291 3.58 2.06 -11.11
CA ASN A 291 4.84 2.59 -10.57
C ASN A 291 5.57 1.64 -9.59
N LEU A 292 5.55 0.34 -9.87
CA LEU A 292 6.18 -0.69 -9.03
C LEU A 292 6.61 -1.91 -9.87
N PHE A 293 7.43 -2.78 -9.29
CA PHE A 293 7.81 -4.07 -9.88
C PHE A 293 6.80 -5.14 -9.50
N LEU A 294 6.42 -5.97 -10.49
CA LEU A 294 5.48 -7.08 -10.34
C LEU A 294 6.15 -8.41 -10.67
N ALA A 295 5.98 -9.39 -9.79
CA ALA A 295 6.21 -10.79 -10.10
C ALA A 295 4.93 -11.59 -9.85
N THR A 296 4.57 -12.47 -10.79
CA THR A 296 3.40 -13.34 -10.67
C THR A 296 3.82 -14.79 -10.80
N TYR A 297 3.32 -15.65 -9.92
CA TYR A 297 3.59 -17.08 -9.97
C TYR A 297 2.31 -17.89 -9.79
N ARG A 298 2.04 -18.80 -10.71
CA ARG A 298 0.89 -19.72 -10.63
C ARG A 298 1.27 -20.95 -9.84
N ILE A 299 0.62 -21.17 -8.71
CA ILE A 299 0.84 -22.34 -7.87
C ILE A 299 0.36 -23.59 -8.62
N PRO A 300 1.23 -24.59 -8.87
CA PRO A 300 0.83 -25.81 -9.57
C PRO A 300 -0.13 -26.65 -8.71
N LEU A 301 -0.99 -27.47 -9.35
CA LEU A 301 -1.88 -28.41 -8.63
C LEU A 301 -1.10 -29.45 -7.80
N SER A 302 0.14 -29.73 -8.19
CA SER A 302 1.06 -30.62 -7.48
C SER A 302 1.86 -29.94 -6.36
N GLY A 303 1.83 -28.61 -6.24
CA GLY A 303 2.67 -27.87 -5.29
C GLY A 303 2.34 -28.24 -3.85
N GLN A 304 3.30 -28.22 -2.94
CA GLN A 304 3.04 -28.60 -1.54
C GLN A 304 2.04 -27.66 -0.87
N THR A 305 1.22 -28.18 0.04
CA THR A 305 0.35 -27.34 0.89
C THR A 305 1.08 -26.93 2.16
N GLY A 306 0.73 -25.80 2.74
CA GLY A 306 1.35 -25.28 3.96
C GLY A 306 2.07 -23.95 3.73
N SER A 307 3.07 -23.67 4.57
CA SER A 307 3.75 -22.37 4.60
C SER A 307 4.79 -22.27 3.48
N TRP A 308 4.51 -21.47 2.46
CA TRP A 308 5.45 -21.08 1.42
C TRP A 308 6.10 -19.74 1.76
N ALA A 309 7.18 -19.42 1.06
CA ALA A 309 7.81 -18.11 1.17
C ALA A 309 8.21 -17.57 -0.20
N VAL A 310 8.25 -16.24 -0.31
CA VAL A 310 8.88 -15.54 -1.43
C VAL A 310 10.13 -14.86 -0.93
N ARG A 311 11.26 -15.12 -1.58
CA ARG A 311 12.58 -14.63 -1.21
C ARG A 311 13.10 -13.67 -2.27
N ILE A 312 13.54 -12.50 -1.83
CA ILE A 312 14.31 -11.52 -2.59
C ILE A 312 15.74 -11.61 -2.06
N ASP A 313 16.66 -12.09 -2.89
CA ASP A 313 18.05 -12.29 -2.50
C ASP A 313 18.85 -10.97 -2.61
N PRO A 314 19.80 -10.72 -1.68
CA PRO A 314 20.59 -9.50 -1.71
C PRO A 314 21.48 -9.44 -2.97
N TYR A 315 21.72 -8.22 -3.46
CA TYR A 315 22.58 -7.91 -4.62
C TYR A 315 22.16 -8.57 -5.95
N THR A 316 20.90 -8.98 -6.08
CA THR A 316 20.37 -9.62 -7.31
C THR A 316 19.64 -8.65 -8.24
N PHE A 317 19.21 -7.49 -7.73
CA PHE A 317 18.57 -6.46 -8.54
C PHE A 317 19.57 -5.91 -9.55
N ASN A 318 19.16 -5.83 -10.82
CA ASN A 318 19.91 -5.13 -11.85
C ASN A 318 18.99 -4.16 -12.61
N ASP A 319 19.27 -2.86 -12.50
CA ASP A 319 18.48 -1.82 -13.17
C ASP A 319 18.81 -1.60 -14.65
N GLY A 320 19.82 -2.33 -15.17
CA GLY A 320 20.35 -2.21 -16.53
C GLY A 320 21.49 -1.22 -16.70
N TYR A 321 21.84 -0.46 -15.66
CA TYR A 321 22.91 0.55 -15.71
C TYR A 321 24.11 0.16 -14.84
N GLY A 322 24.08 -1.00 -14.19
CA GLY A 322 25.09 -1.45 -13.24
C GLY A 322 24.85 -0.93 -11.82
N ASN A 323 23.66 -0.38 -11.53
CA ASN A 323 23.22 -0.15 -10.16
C ASN A 323 22.54 -1.43 -9.64
N GLY A 324 22.75 -1.75 -8.38
CA GLY A 324 22.31 -3.03 -7.81
C GLY A 324 21.84 -2.93 -6.37
N GLY A 325 21.34 -4.03 -5.84
CA GLY A 325 20.77 -4.11 -4.49
C GLY A 325 19.72 -5.24 -4.43
N PRO A 326 18.86 -5.27 -3.40
CA PRO A 326 19.07 -4.65 -2.10
C PRO A 326 20.28 -5.25 -1.37
N SER A 327 20.91 -4.52 -0.43
CA SER A 327 22.05 -5.05 0.34
C SER A 327 21.67 -6.11 1.38
N GLN A 328 20.37 -6.21 1.70
CA GLN A 328 19.80 -7.24 2.55
C GLN A 328 18.64 -7.92 1.83
N GLY A 329 18.55 -9.24 1.99
CA GLY A 329 17.44 -10.02 1.45
C GLY A 329 16.15 -9.80 2.22
N THR A 330 15.03 -10.15 1.60
CA THR A 330 13.70 -10.10 2.22
C THR A 330 12.97 -11.40 1.98
N THR A 331 12.31 -11.93 3.00
CA THR A 331 11.49 -13.16 2.91
C THR A 331 10.08 -12.87 3.39
N ILE A 332 9.08 -13.22 2.59
CA ILE A 332 7.67 -12.99 2.87
C ILE A 332 6.95 -14.33 2.86
N ALA A 333 6.28 -14.69 3.95
CA ALA A 333 5.55 -15.96 4.05
C ALA A 333 4.10 -15.84 3.56
N PHE A 334 3.58 -16.93 2.98
CA PHE A 334 2.17 -17.10 2.64
C PHE A 334 1.77 -18.58 2.70
N THR A 335 0.47 -18.88 2.73
CA THR A 335 -0.02 -20.26 2.88
C THR A 335 -0.67 -20.79 1.60
N VAL A 336 -0.18 -21.91 1.09
CA VAL A 336 -0.80 -22.64 -0.01
C VAL A 336 -1.79 -23.67 0.52
N GLN A 337 -3.02 -23.61 0.03
CA GLN A 337 -4.11 -24.53 0.37
C GLN A 337 -4.40 -25.52 -0.77
N GLN A 338 -5.07 -26.63 -0.43
CA GLN A 338 -5.59 -27.57 -1.44
C GLN A 338 -6.58 -26.85 -2.37
N ALA A 339 -6.60 -27.26 -3.65
CA ALA A 339 -7.58 -26.75 -4.59
C ALA A 339 -8.94 -27.44 -4.38
N VAL A 340 -9.99 -26.62 -4.28
CA VAL A 340 -11.38 -27.09 -4.39
C VAL A 340 -11.79 -27.01 -5.86
N LEU A 341 -12.06 -28.16 -6.47
CA LEU A 341 -12.42 -28.27 -7.88
C LEU A 341 -13.90 -27.96 -8.07
N ALA A 342 -14.24 -27.12 -9.05
CA ALA A 342 -15.62 -26.84 -9.40
C ALA A 342 -16.15 -27.90 -10.38
N VAL A 343 -17.07 -28.75 -9.93
CA VAL A 343 -17.67 -29.82 -10.74
C VAL A 343 -19.07 -29.40 -11.22
N SER A 344 -19.29 -29.44 -12.52
CA SER A 344 -20.59 -29.17 -13.16
C SER A 344 -21.05 -30.41 -13.92
N VAL A 345 -22.22 -30.93 -13.55
CA VAL A 345 -22.82 -32.12 -14.16
C VAL A 345 -23.81 -31.72 -15.26
N SER A 346 -23.71 -32.37 -16.42
CA SER A 346 -24.61 -32.17 -17.56
C SER A 346 -25.20 -33.51 -17.99
N LEU A 347 -26.50 -33.68 -17.76
CA LEU A 347 -27.26 -34.87 -18.12
C LEU A 347 -28.20 -34.55 -19.28
N VAL A 348 -28.46 -35.53 -20.15
CA VAL A 348 -29.38 -35.36 -21.29
C VAL A 348 -30.81 -35.61 -20.79
N ASN A 349 -31.68 -34.61 -20.92
CA ASN A 349 -33.09 -34.75 -20.54
C ASN A 349 -33.86 -35.47 -21.65
N LYS A 350 -33.94 -36.81 -21.57
CA LYS A 350 -34.81 -37.65 -22.39
C LYS A 350 -35.46 -38.74 -21.53
N THR A 351 -36.53 -39.34 -22.03
CA THR A 351 -37.09 -40.55 -21.41
C THR A 351 -36.20 -41.73 -21.76
N TYR A 352 -35.72 -42.45 -20.75
CA TYR A 352 -34.87 -43.63 -20.90
C TYR A 352 -35.69 -44.90 -20.65
N ALA A 353 -35.56 -45.88 -21.54
CA ALA A 353 -36.14 -47.21 -21.40
C ALA A 353 -35.08 -48.22 -20.92
N SER A 354 -35.54 -49.38 -20.43
CA SER A 354 -34.64 -50.49 -20.12
C SER A 354 -33.85 -50.89 -21.38
N GLY A 355 -32.52 -51.01 -21.26
CA GLY A 355 -31.59 -51.24 -22.37
C GLY A 355 -30.99 -49.97 -22.98
N ASP A 356 -31.47 -48.77 -22.61
CA ASP A 356 -30.85 -47.52 -23.08
C ASP A 356 -29.51 -47.26 -22.38
N VAL A 357 -28.54 -46.75 -23.15
CA VAL A 357 -27.32 -46.16 -22.61
C VAL A 357 -27.56 -44.66 -22.39
N PHE A 358 -27.31 -44.19 -21.17
CA PHE A 358 -27.35 -42.76 -20.89
C PHE A 358 -25.96 -42.20 -20.66
N PRO A 359 -25.58 -41.14 -21.41
CA PRO A 359 -24.28 -40.50 -21.23
C PRO A 359 -24.30 -39.56 -20.03
N ILE A 360 -23.19 -39.55 -19.29
CA ILE A 360 -22.90 -38.63 -18.19
C ILE A 360 -21.76 -37.72 -18.64
N TYR A 361 -22.01 -36.40 -18.65
CA TYR A 361 -21.01 -35.40 -18.95
C TYR A 361 -20.70 -34.57 -17.70
N ALA A 362 -19.43 -34.29 -17.45
CA ALA A 362 -19.00 -33.41 -16.37
C ALA A 362 -17.91 -32.44 -16.80
N THR A 363 -18.00 -31.18 -16.40
CA THR A 363 -16.92 -30.21 -16.53
C THR A 363 -16.33 -29.97 -15.15
N VAL A 364 -15.02 -30.18 -15.01
CA VAL A 364 -14.29 -29.97 -13.77
C VAL A 364 -13.28 -28.84 -14.00
N LEU A 365 -13.35 -27.78 -13.21
CA LEU A 365 -12.46 -26.62 -13.31
C LEU A 365 -11.64 -26.45 -12.02
N SER A 366 -10.39 -26.06 -12.17
CA SER A 366 -9.54 -25.62 -11.06
C SER A 366 -9.98 -24.23 -10.56
N PRO A 367 -9.58 -23.80 -9.35
CA PRO A 367 -9.92 -22.47 -8.80
C PRO A 367 -9.68 -21.26 -9.72
N ASP A 368 -8.68 -21.31 -10.60
CA ASP A 368 -8.38 -20.27 -11.59
C ASP A 368 -9.23 -20.35 -12.88
N GLY A 369 -10.15 -21.33 -12.96
CA GLY A 369 -11.03 -21.57 -14.10
C GLY A 369 -10.44 -22.46 -15.19
N THR A 370 -9.22 -22.97 -15.04
CA THR A 370 -8.61 -23.87 -16.03
C THR A 370 -9.21 -25.28 -15.97
N PRO A 371 -9.40 -25.97 -17.11
CA PRO A 371 -9.93 -27.34 -17.13
C PRO A 371 -9.03 -28.32 -16.35
N PHE A 372 -9.65 -29.10 -15.47
CA PHE A 372 -8.99 -30.18 -14.74
C PHE A 372 -9.03 -31.45 -15.60
N GLY A 373 -7.91 -31.75 -16.27
CA GLY A 373 -7.82 -32.83 -17.26
C GLY A 373 -7.14 -34.12 -16.80
N ALA A 374 -6.64 -34.18 -15.56
CA ALA A 374 -5.92 -35.35 -15.04
C ALA A 374 -6.28 -35.59 -13.57
N GLY A 375 -6.66 -36.81 -13.23
CA GLY A 375 -7.13 -37.21 -11.90
C GLY A 375 -8.17 -38.33 -11.99
N THR A 376 -8.83 -38.60 -10.87
CA THR A 376 -9.93 -39.55 -10.76
C THR A 376 -11.24 -38.79 -10.71
N VAL A 377 -12.16 -39.07 -11.64
CA VAL A 377 -13.51 -38.53 -11.61
C VAL A 377 -14.49 -39.68 -11.66
N THR A 378 -15.35 -39.79 -10.64
CA THR A 378 -16.32 -40.88 -10.49
C THR A 378 -17.73 -40.32 -10.36
N ALA A 379 -18.70 -40.99 -10.99
CA ALA A 379 -20.12 -40.73 -10.82
C ALA A 379 -20.77 -41.84 -9.98
N THR A 380 -21.53 -41.47 -8.96
CA THR A 380 -22.43 -42.34 -8.23
C THR A 380 -23.87 -41.94 -8.52
N ILE A 381 -24.76 -42.91 -8.57
CA ILE A 381 -26.16 -42.68 -8.91
C ILE A 381 -27.00 -43.13 -7.72
N GLU A 382 -27.93 -42.30 -7.29
CA GLU A 382 -28.81 -42.61 -6.16
C GLU A 382 -30.27 -42.33 -6.52
N LEU A 383 -31.18 -43.16 -6.01
CA LEU A 383 -32.61 -42.92 -6.15
C LEU A 383 -33.07 -41.84 -5.17
N SER A 384 -33.55 -40.70 -5.68
CA SER A 384 -33.91 -39.54 -4.84
C SER A 384 -34.97 -39.83 -3.78
N SER A 385 -35.82 -40.85 -3.97
CA SER A 385 -36.88 -41.19 -3.02
C SER A 385 -36.43 -42.04 -1.84
N THR A 386 -35.33 -42.80 -1.99
CA THR A 386 -34.86 -43.76 -0.97
C THR A 386 -33.42 -43.55 -0.56
N GLY A 387 -32.63 -42.76 -1.30
CA GLY A 387 -31.18 -42.63 -1.14
C GLY A 387 -30.41 -43.92 -1.48
N GLU A 388 -31.07 -44.88 -2.13
CA GLU A 388 -30.46 -46.15 -2.51
C GLU A 388 -29.51 -45.95 -3.68
N THR A 389 -28.25 -46.35 -3.54
CA THR A 389 -27.26 -46.31 -4.62
C THR A 389 -27.63 -47.31 -5.71
N ILE A 390 -27.71 -46.84 -6.95
CA ILE A 390 -28.03 -47.62 -8.14
C ILE A 390 -26.73 -48.01 -8.84
N GLY A 391 -26.44 -49.30 -8.84
CA GLY A 391 -25.26 -49.86 -9.47
C GLY A 391 -23.95 -49.48 -8.77
N SER A 392 -22.83 -49.74 -9.47
CA SER A 392 -21.48 -49.42 -8.99
C SER A 392 -21.05 -48.02 -9.45
N PRO A 393 -20.11 -47.35 -8.73
CA PRO A 393 -19.54 -46.09 -9.18
C PRO A 393 -18.93 -46.19 -10.59
N ILE A 394 -19.19 -45.18 -11.42
CA ILE A 394 -18.76 -45.10 -12.82
C ILE A 394 -17.55 -44.19 -12.92
N SER A 395 -16.42 -44.71 -13.39
CA SER A 395 -15.25 -43.88 -13.71
C SER A 395 -15.47 -43.12 -15.02
N LEU A 396 -15.34 -41.79 -14.99
CA LEU A 396 -15.40 -40.95 -16.18
C LEU A 396 -14.01 -40.80 -16.81
N SER A 397 -13.96 -40.62 -18.13
CA SER A 397 -12.74 -40.38 -18.90
C SER A 397 -12.70 -38.95 -19.44
N TYR A 398 -11.57 -38.26 -19.31
CA TYR A 398 -11.42 -36.90 -19.82
C TYR A 398 -11.25 -36.89 -21.34
N VAL A 399 -12.07 -36.10 -22.04
CA VAL A 399 -12.00 -35.93 -23.49
C VAL A 399 -11.44 -34.54 -23.79
N GLN A 400 -10.14 -34.48 -24.11
CA GLN A 400 -9.40 -33.22 -24.27
C GLN A 400 -10.02 -32.28 -25.32
N GLY A 401 -10.47 -32.82 -26.47
CA GLY A 401 -11.09 -32.02 -27.54
C GLY A 401 -12.44 -31.41 -27.19
N GLN A 402 -13.06 -31.81 -26.07
CA GLN A 402 -14.34 -31.30 -25.60
C GLN A 402 -14.26 -30.60 -24.24
N GLY A 403 -13.09 -30.61 -23.58
CA GLY A 403 -12.89 -30.00 -22.27
C GLY A 403 -13.78 -30.56 -21.16
N ARG A 404 -14.17 -31.83 -21.26
CA ARG A 404 -15.12 -32.47 -20.32
C ARG A 404 -14.82 -33.94 -20.09
N TRP A 405 -15.24 -34.42 -18.93
CA TRP A 405 -15.25 -35.82 -18.54
C TRP A 405 -16.51 -36.50 -19.05
N VAL A 406 -16.38 -37.70 -19.58
CA VAL A 406 -17.44 -38.46 -20.23
C VAL A 406 -17.48 -39.87 -19.68
N GLY A 407 -18.69 -40.35 -19.41
CA GLY A 407 -18.97 -41.69 -18.94
C GLY A 407 -20.37 -42.08 -19.41
N SER A 408 -20.75 -43.31 -19.16
CA SER A 408 -22.08 -43.80 -19.51
C SER A 408 -22.47 -44.94 -18.58
N ASN A 409 -23.77 -45.11 -18.38
CA ASN A 409 -24.32 -46.30 -17.75
C ASN A 409 -25.40 -46.93 -18.62
N LEU A 410 -25.58 -48.24 -18.46
CA LEU A 410 -26.67 -48.99 -19.08
C LEU A 410 -27.83 -49.10 -18.09
N LEU A 411 -29.04 -48.84 -18.57
CA LEU A 411 -30.25 -48.98 -17.75
C LEU A 411 -30.71 -50.44 -17.71
N ASN A 412 -30.72 -51.06 -16.54
CA ASN A 412 -31.14 -52.46 -16.36
C ASN A 412 -32.66 -52.58 -16.21
N SER A 413 -33.21 -53.74 -16.58
CA SER A 413 -34.64 -54.04 -16.41
C SER A 413 -35.06 -54.19 -14.94
N THR A 414 -34.10 -54.32 -14.03
CA THR A 414 -34.29 -54.41 -12.58
C THR A 414 -34.19 -53.07 -11.87
N ASP A 415 -33.77 -52.01 -12.57
CA ASP A 415 -33.64 -50.69 -11.96
C ASP A 415 -35.02 -50.10 -11.63
N LYS A 416 -35.09 -49.15 -10.70
CA LYS A 416 -36.35 -48.55 -10.26
C LYS A 416 -36.64 -47.26 -11.03
N ALA A 417 -37.88 -47.11 -11.50
CA ALA A 417 -38.35 -45.85 -12.07
C ALA A 417 -38.39 -44.76 -10.99
N GLY A 418 -38.00 -43.53 -11.34
CA GLY A 418 -37.95 -42.42 -10.41
C GLY A 418 -36.92 -41.36 -10.79
N ILE A 419 -36.74 -40.37 -9.90
CA ILE A 419 -35.71 -39.34 -10.07
C ILE A 419 -34.39 -39.90 -9.55
N TRP A 420 -33.40 -39.97 -10.43
CA TRP A 420 -32.03 -40.37 -10.10
C TRP A 420 -31.17 -39.12 -9.92
N ILE A 421 -30.39 -39.09 -8.85
CA ILE A 421 -29.37 -38.08 -8.60
C ILE A 421 -28.04 -38.67 -9.02
N VAL A 422 -27.31 -37.96 -9.87
CA VAL A 422 -25.96 -38.31 -10.31
C VAL A 422 -24.99 -37.39 -9.59
N ASP A 423 -24.31 -37.92 -8.59
CA ASP A 423 -23.26 -37.24 -7.84
C ASP A 423 -21.91 -37.52 -8.49
N ILE A 424 -21.16 -36.48 -8.81
CA ILE A 424 -19.84 -36.59 -9.41
C ILE A 424 -18.80 -36.06 -8.43
N LYS A 425 -17.81 -36.88 -8.12
CA LYS A 425 -16.65 -36.53 -7.30
C LYS A 425 -15.40 -36.53 -8.16
N ALA A 426 -14.64 -35.45 -8.09
CA ALA A 426 -13.35 -35.31 -8.75
C ALA A 426 -12.25 -35.19 -7.69
N SER A 427 -11.13 -35.85 -7.92
CA SER A 427 -9.96 -35.78 -7.04
C SER A 427 -8.64 -36.07 -7.78
N ASP A 428 -7.51 -35.62 -7.26
CA ASP A 428 -6.18 -36.08 -7.68
C ASP A 428 -5.35 -36.70 -6.55
N SER A 429 -4.15 -37.18 -6.88
CA SER A 429 -3.19 -37.76 -5.94
C SER A 429 -2.58 -36.75 -4.97
N TYR A 430 -2.79 -35.46 -5.20
CA TYR A 430 -2.28 -34.38 -4.35
C TYR A 430 -3.31 -33.94 -3.29
N GLY A 431 -4.51 -34.54 -3.29
CA GLY A 431 -5.59 -34.23 -2.36
C GLY A 431 -6.49 -33.08 -2.80
N ASN A 432 -6.33 -32.56 -4.03
CA ASN A 432 -7.28 -31.61 -4.57
C ASN A 432 -8.58 -32.35 -4.87
N SER A 433 -9.73 -31.78 -4.52
CA SER A 433 -11.01 -32.47 -4.68
C SER A 433 -12.18 -31.51 -4.90
N GLY A 434 -13.28 -32.04 -5.43
CA GLY A 434 -14.52 -31.30 -5.63
C GLY A 434 -15.68 -32.23 -5.93
N GLU A 435 -16.90 -31.75 -5.72
CA GLU A 435 -18.12 -32.52 -5.98
C GLU A 435 -19.21 -31.65 -6.61
N GLY A 436 -20.11 -32.30 -7.33
CA GLY A 436 -21.27 -31.66 -7.94
C GLY A 436 -22.29 -32.69 -8.39
N SER A 437 -23.56 -32.28 -8.44
CA SER A 437 -24.68 -33.22 -8.66
C SER A 437 -25.57 -32.76 -9.81
N GLY A 438 -26.19 -33.71 -10.50
CA GLY A 438 -27.27 -33.49 -11.47
C GLY A 438 -28.44 -34.43 -11.21
N ALA A 439 -29.62 -34.13 -11.74
CA ALA A 439 -30.79 -35.00 -11.59
C ALA A 439 -31.37 -35.40 -12.96
N LEU A 440 -31.87 -36.62 -13.05
CA LEU A 440 -32.50 -37.19 -14.25
C LEU A 440 -33.75 -37.98 -13.86
N LEU A 441 -34.82 -37.89 -14.66
CA LEU A 441 -36.01 -38.73 -14.50
C LEU A 441 -35.88 -40.00 -15.34
N VAL A 442 -36.01 -41.16 -14.69
CA VAL A 442 -35.98 -42.48 -15.34
C VAL A 442 -37.38 -43.12 -15.29
N ASN A 443 -37.88 -43.54 -16.46
CA ASN A 443 -39.21 -44.13 -16.60
C ASN A 443 -39.10 -45.56 -17.16
N ILE A 444 -39.18 -46.56 -16.28
CA ILE A 444 -39.12 -47.97 -16.68
C ILE A 444 -40.55 -48.44 -16.87
N GLY A 445 -41.01 -48.45 -18.13
CA GLY A 445 -42.31 -49.00 -18.47
C GLY A 445 -42.33 -50.54 -18.34
N PRO A 446 -43.45 -51.16 -17.95
CA PRO A 446 -43.61 -52.61 -18.11
C PRO A 446 -43.73 -52.97 -19.59
N ALA A 447 -43.31 -54.19 -19.95
CA ALA A 447 -43.59 -54.80 -21.24
C ALA A 447 -45.09 -54.65 -21.62
N PRO A 448 -45.43 -54.55 -22.92
CA PRO A 448 -46.73 -54.07 -23.36
C PRO A 448 -47.85 -55.02 -22.92
N GLY A 449 -48.69 -54.56 -21.99
CA GLY A 449 -49.88 -55.29 -21.59
C GLY A 449 -50.30 -55.02 -20.15
N SER A 450 -50.86 -53.83 -19.89
CA SER A 450 -52.03 -53.63 -19.02
C SER A 450 -52.19 -52.14 -18.73
N SER A 451 -53.29 -51.60 -19.22
CA SER A 451 -53.76 -50.26 -18.89
C SER A 451 -54.07 -50.20 -17.40
N GLN A 452 -53.21 -49.53 -16.62
CA GLN A 452 -53.61 -49.03 -15.32
C GLN A 452 -53.54 -47.51 -15.33
N TYR A 453 -54.72 -46.93 -15.15
CA TYR A 453 -54.93 -45.51 -14.94
C TYR A 453 -54.16 -45.10 -13.67
N VAL A 454 -52.98 -44.50 -13.84
CA VAL A 454 -52.38 -43.71 -12.77
C VAL A 454 -53.15 -42.40 -12.70
N THR A 455 -53.85 -42.25 -11.59
CA THR A 455 -54.80 -41.20 -11.29
C THR A 455 -54.18 -39.80 -11.42
N LEU A 456 -55.00 -38.87 -11.91
CA LEU A 456 -54.77 -37.43 -12.06
C LEU A 456 -54.21 -36.72 -10.79
N PHE A 457 -54.17 -37.43 -9.66
CA PHE A 457 -53.61 -36.97 -8.39
C PHE A 457 -52.10 -36.73 -8.45
N TYR A 458 -51.34 -37.59 -9.15
CA TYR A 458 -49.89 -37.35 -9.37
C TYR A 458 -49.64 -36.25 -10.40
N PHE A 459 -50.55 -36.05 -11.35
CA PHE A 459 -50.50 -34.91 -12.28
C PHE A 459 -50.78 -33.59 -11.57
N ILE A 460 -51.69 -33.54 -10.59
CA ILE A 460 -51.93 -32.33 -9.80
C ILE A 460 -50.82 -32.12 -8.76
N LEU A 461 -50.22 -33.16 -8.17
CA LEU A 461 -49.08 -32.99 -7.27
C LEU A 461 -47.82 -32.56 -8.03
N ALA A 462 -47.56 -33.11 -9.22
CA ALA A 462 -46.49 -32.70 -10.11
C ALA A 462 -46.76 -31.33 -10.77
N ALA A 463 -48.01 -30.97 -11.09
CA ALA A 463 -48.37 -29.65 -11.62
C ALA A 463 -48.50 -28.57 -10.53
N VAL A 464 -48.71 -28.92 -9.26
CA VAL A 464 -48.58 -27.99 -8.14
C VAL A 464 -47.11 -27.79 -7.78
N LEU A 465 -46.27 -28.83 -7.89
CA LEU A 465 -44.81 -28.70 -7.74
C LEU A 465 -44.10 -28.02 -8.93
N LEU A 466 -44.60 -28.19 -10.17
CA LEU A 466 -44.01 -27.62 -11.39
C LEU A 466 -44.75 -26.39 -11.90
N GLY A 467 -46.07 -26.30 -11.78
CA GLY A 467 -46.89 -25.20 -12.28
C GLY A 467 -46.91 -23.99 -11.34
N ALA A 468 -47.09 -24.18 -10.02
CA ALA A 468 -46.96 -23.07 -9.07
C ALA A 468 -45.49 -22.69 -8.82
N GLY A 469 -44.55 -23.60 -9.07
CA GLY A 469 -43.11 -23.36 -8.94
C GLY A 469 -42.47 -22.64 -10.14
N ALA A 470 -42.92 -22.89 -11.38
CA ALA A 470 -42.25 -22.34 -12.56
C ALA A 470 -42.91 -21.08 -13.15
N THR A 471 -44.24 -20.92 -13.14
CA THR A 471 -44.82 -19.59 -13.47
C THR A 471 -44.89 -18.71 -12.23
N GLY A 472 -45.23 -19.29 -11.08
CA GLY A 472 -45.08 -18.64 -9.79
C GLY A 472 -43.63 -18.26 -9.52
N GLY A 473 -42.66 -19.18 -9.56
CA GLY A 473 -41.24 -18.92 -9.25
C GLY A 473 -40.45 -18.11 -10.27
N LEU A 474 -40.83 -18.09 -11.54
CA LEU A 474 -40.15 -17.27 -12.57
C LEU A 474 -40.75 -15.85 -12.63
N LEU A 475 -42.02 -15.68 -12.23
CA LEU A 475 -42.55 -14.38 -11.79
C LEU A 475 -42.02 -14.01 -10.38
N PHE A 476 -41.87 -14.96 -9.46
CA PHE A 476 -41.37 -14.76 -8.10
C PHE A 476 -39.94 -14.27 -8.18
N MET A 477 -39.03 -14.86 -8.94
CA MET A 477 -37.63 -14.41 -9.00
C MET A 477 -37.46 -13.04 -9.68
N ARG A 478 -38.40 -12.63 -10.54
CA ARG A 478 -38.43 -11.26 -11.10
C ARG A 478 -39.04 -10.24 -10.12
N PHE A 479 -39.89 -10.70 -9.19
CA PHE A 479 -40.59 -9.89 -8.20
C PHE A 479 -40.16 -10.12 -6.74
N ASN A 480 -39.21 -11.01 -6.43
CA ASN A 480 -38.78 -11.40 -5.09
C ASN A 480 -37.63 -10.52 -4.60
N LYS A 481 -37.39 -9.40 -5.29
CA LYS A 481 -36.56 -8.31 -4.82
C LYS A 481 -37.49 -7.18 -4.47
N MET A 482 -37.62 -6.91 -3.18
CA MET A 482 -38.25 -5.68 -2.74
C MET A 482 -37.16 -4.67 -2.47
N ASP A 483 -37.36 -3.46 -2.97
CA ASP A 483 -36.57 -2.32 -2.52
C ASP A 483 -37.07 -2.01 -1.09
N ALA A 484 -36.27 -2.41 -0.10
CA ALA A 484 -36.49 -2.12 1.30
C ALA A 484 -35.94 -0.74 1.64
N PRO A 485 -36.61 0.00 2.55
CA PRO A 485 -36.17 1.32 2.96
C PRO A 485 -34.81 1.27 3.68
N PHE A 486 -34.14 2.41 3.76
CA PHE A 486 -32.84 2.53 4.44
C PHE A 486 -32.87 2.13 5.93
N SER A 487 -34.04 2.13 6.58
CA SER A 487 -34.21 1.65 7.96
C SER A 487 -33.74 0.20 8.16
N GLU A 488 -33.66 -0.60 7.10
CA GLU A 488 -33.17 -1.98 7.15
C GLU A 488 -31.70 -2.07 7.57
N LEU A 489 -30.92 -1.00 7.40
CA LEU A 489 -29.55 -0.90 7.92
C LEU A 489 -29.50 -1.18 9.43
N SER A 490 -30.52 -0.78 10.19
CA SER A 490 -30.59 -1.03 11.63
C SER A 490 -30.54 -2.53 11.96
N LYS A 491 -31.19 -3.40 11.18
CA LYS A 491 -31.15 -4.85 11.40
C LYS A 491 -29.76 -5.43 11.13
N LEU A 492 -29.05 -4.93 10.12
CA LEU A 492 -27.68 -5.36 9.81
C LEU A 492 -26.70 -5.00 10.95
N MET A 493 -26.96 -3.89 11.64
CA MET A 493 -26.14 -3.39 12.75
C MET A 493 -26.56 -3.93 14.13
N GLY A 494 -27.63 -4.74 14.20
CA GLY A 494 -28.20 -5.19 15.48
C GLY A 494 -28.93 -4.10 16.27
N GLY A 495 -29.46 -3.07 15.59
CA GLY A 495 -30.24 -1.95 16.13
C GLY A 495 -29.85 -0.60 15.51
N GLU A 496 -30.53 0.49 15.91
CA GLU A 496 -30.18 1.86 15.49
C GLU A 496 -28.89 2.37 16.14
N PHE A 497 -28.17 3.29 15.50
CA PHE A 497 -26.97 3.90 16.09
C PHE A 497 -27.30 4.60 17.41
N GLN A 498 -26.58 4.24 18.48
CA GLN A 498 -26.70 4.91 19.77
C GLN A 498 -25.66 6.02 19.85
N GLN A 499 -26.13 7.26 19.96
CA GLN A 499 -25.28 8.41 20.20
C GLN A 499 -24.87 8.44 21.68
N PRO A 500 -23.62 8.80 22.01
CA PRO A 500 -22.58 9.30 21.11
C PRO A 500 -21.76 8.19 20.43
N THR A 501 -21.50 8.31 19.12
CA THR A 501 -20.77 7.28 18.35
C THR A 501 -19.98 7.84 17.17
N THR A 502 -18.99 7.08 16.70
CA THR A 502 -18.22 7.36 15.48
C THR A 502 -18.36 6.22 14.47
N LEU A 503 -18.69 6.57 13.22
CA LEU A 503 -18.91 5.63 12.12
C LEU A 503 -17.95 5.92 10.97
N MET A 504 -17.26 4.89 10.49
CA MET A 504 -16.49 4.93 9.26
C MET A 504 -17.21 4.18 8.14
N ILE A 505 -17.42 4.84 7.01
CA ILE A 505 -17.98 4.25 5.79
C ILE A 505 -16.91 4.27 4.73
N ARG A 506 -16.47 3.11 4.26
CA ARG A 506 -15.44 3.03 3.22
C ARG A 506 -15.83 2.11 2.08
N GLY A 507 -15.33 2.40 0.90
CA GLY A 507 -15.59 1.57 -0.28
C GLY A 507 -14.86 2.06 -1.51
N GLU A 508 -14.90 1.28 -2.57
CA GLU A 508 -14.32 1.65 -3.87
C GLU A 508 -14.99 2.92 -4.43
N SER A 509 -14.29 3.66 -5.30
CA SER A 509 -14.90 4.81 -5.98
C SER A 509 -16.17 4.39 -6.72
N GLY A 510 -17.25 5.16 -6.56
CA GLY A 510 -18.56 4.85 -7.15
C GLY A 510 -19.39 3.79 -6.42
N SER A 511 -18.88 3.19 -5.32
CA SER A 511 -19.62 2.24 -4.49
C SER A 511 -20.76 2.87 -3.68
N GLY A 512 -20.75 4.19 -3.48
CA GLY A 512 -21.84 4.94 -2.85
C GLY A 512 -21.58 5.44 -1.41
N THR A 513 -20.31 5.53 -0.99
CA THR A 513 -19.89 5.99 0.35
C THR A 513 -20.52 7.32 0.75
N THR A 514 -20.35 8.36 -0.08
CA THR A 514 -20.98 9.68 0.09
C THR A 514 -22.50 9.56 0.22
N MET A 515 -23.15 8.72 -0.59
CA MET A 515 -24.61 8.63 -0.63
C MET A 515 -25.19 8.02 0.65
N ILE A 516 -24.49 7.05 1.26
CA ILE A 516 -24.86 6.49 2.57
C ILE A 516 -24.67 7.55 3.67
N GLY A 517 -23.57 8.31 3.63
CA GLY A 517 -23.33 9.41 4.58
C GLY A 517 -24.41 10.49 4.52
N LEU A 518 -24.77 10.94 3.32
CA LEU A 518 -25.83 11.94 3.12
C LEU A 518 -27.21 11.42 3.53
N GLN A 519 -27.50 10.13 3.30
CA GLN A 519 -28.74 9.49 3.76
C GLN A 519 -28.86 9.53 5.29
N LEU A 520 -27.77 9.24 6.00
CA LEU A 520 -27.74 9.31 7.46
C LEU A 520 -27.95 10.75 7.96
N ILE A 521 -27.29 11.73 7.33
CA ILE A 521 -27.51 13.15 7.65
C ILE A 521 -28.98 13.53 7.46
N TYR A 522 -29.58 13.17 6.33
CA TYR A 522 -30.98 13.49 6.06
C TYR A 522 -31.92 12.85 7.09
N GLN A 523 -31.67 11.62 7.52
CA GLN A 523 -32.44 10.99 8.60
C GLN A 523 -32.31 11.73 9.94
N GLN A 524 -31.12 12.24 10.28
CA GLN A 524 -30.94 13.04 11.50
C GLN A 524 -31.66 14.39 11.41
N LEU A 525 -31.64 15.05 10.24
CA LEU A 525 -32.40 16.28 9.98
C LEU A 525 -33.91 16.06 10.11
N MET A 526 -34.43 14.94 9.59
CA MET A 526 -35.83 14.56 9.75
C MET A 526 -36.23 14.31 11.21
N GLN A 527 -35.28 13.97 12.07
CA GLN A 527 -35.47 13.82 13.51
C GLN A 527 -35.35 15.16 14.27
N GLY A 528 -35.19 16.28 13.55
CA GLY A 528 -35.04 17.63 14.14
C GLY A 528 -33.62 17.96 14.59
N LYS A 529 -32.65 17.05 14.42
CA LYS A 529 -31.28 17.24 14.91
C LYS A 529 -30.47 18.16 14.02
N HIS A 530 -29.54 18.87 14.64
CA HIS A 530 -28.59 19.72 13.94
C HIS A 530 -27.50 18.88 13.25
N CYS A 531 -27.21 19.21 11.99
CA CYS A 531 -26.28 18.47 11.16
C CYS A 531 -25.23 19.38 10.50
N ALA A 532 -24.06 18.79 10.27
CA ALA A 532 -22.93 19.42 9.62
C ALA A 532 -22.41 18.54 8.49
N ILE A 533 -22.05 19.15 7.36
CA ILE A 533 -21.32 18.46 6.30
C ILE A 533 -20.00 19.19 6.08
N LEU A 534 -18.91 18.56 6.52
CA LEU A 534 -17.54 18.94 6.26
C LEU A 534 -17.07 18.27 4.97
N THR A 535 -16.90 19.03 3.90
CA THR A 535 -16.58 18.48 2.58
C THR A 535 -15.17 18.79 2.11
N TYR A 536 -14.48 17.75 1.65
CA TYR A 536 -13.12 17.78 1.11
C TYR A 536 -13.04 17.29 -0.35
N ASN A 537 -14.15 16.83 -0.93
CA ASN A 537 -14.20 16.19 -2.25
C ASN A 537 -15.18 16.82 -3.25
N SER A 538 -16.08 17.69 -2.81
CA SER A 538 -17.13 18.24 -3.66
C SER A 538 -17.53 19.62 -3.17
N PHE A 539 -17.93 20.49 -4.08
CA PHE A 539 -18.50 21.78 -3.70
C PHE A 539 -19.82 21.59 -2.93
N PRO A 540 -20.16 22.46 -1.96
CA PRO A 540 -21.45 22.40 -1.26
C PRO A 540 -22.65 22.39 -2.20
N SER A 541 -22.59 23.14 -3.32
CA SER A 541 -23.63 23.18 -4.36
C SER A 541 -23.82 21.83 -5.06
N GLU A 542 -22.75 21.07 -5.27
CA GLU A 542 -22.85 19.71 -5.82
C GLU A 542 -23.47 18.73 -4.84
N ILE A 543 -23.16 18.86 -3.55
CA ILE A 543 -23.78 18.04 -2.50
C ILE A 543 -25.27 18.34 -2.42
N GLN A 544 -25.66 19.61 -2.43
CA GLN A 544 -27.06 20.03 -2.46
C GLN A 544 -27.78 19.41 -3.67
N LYS A 545 -27.21 19.51 -4.87
CA LYS A 545 -27.75 18.91 -6.09
C LYS A 545 -27.86 17.38 -6.01
N LYS A 546 -26.90 16.70 -5.36
CA LYS A 546 -26.95 15.25 -5.11
C LYS A 546 -28.13 14.91 -4.18
N MET A 547 -28.31 15.66 -3.08
CA MET A 547 -29.42 15.46 -2.14
C MET A 547 -30.78 15.74 -2.80
N GLU A 548 -30.90 16.81 -3.59
CA GLU A 548 -32.09 17.10 -4.40
C GLU A 548 -32.41 15.97 -5.39
N GLY A 549 -31.38 15.43 -6.06
CA GLY A 549 -31.53 14.26 -6.95
C GLY A 549 -32.07 13.02 -6.25
N LEU A 550 -31.86 12.89 -4.94
CA LEU A 550 -32.40 11.81 -4.11
C LEU A 550 -33.80 12.11 -3.56
N GLY A 551 -34.37 13.27 -3.88
CA GLY A 551 -35.68 13.72 -3.41
C GLY A 551 -35.64 14.37 -2.03
N TRP A 552 -34.46 14.74 -1.54
CA TRP A 552 -34.29 15.39 -0.23
C TRP A 552 -34.24 16.89 -0.42
N ASN A 553 -35.30 17.58 -0.01
CA ASN A 553 -35.30 19.04 0.04
C ASN A 553 -34.59 19.47 1.32
N ILE A 554 -33.40 20.05 1.16
CA ILE A 554 -32.61 20.55 2.29
C ILE A 554 -32.58 22.07 2.42
N SER A 555 -33.24 22.79 1.51
CA SER A 555 -33.19 24.26 1.48
C SER A 555 -33.70 24.88 2.78
N GLN A 556 -34.78 24.33 3.35
CA GLN A 556 -35.32 24.77 4.64
C GLN A 556 -34.34 24.51 5.79
N TYR A 557 -33.78 23.30 5.89
CA TYR A 557 -32.79 23.00 6.93
C TYR A 557 -31.55 23.89 6.87
N VAL A 558 -31.12 24.30 5.68
CA VAL A 558 -30.00 25.24 5.52
C VAL A 558 -30.40 26.64 5.94
N GLN A 559 -31.59 27.12 5.55
CA GLN A 559 -32.11 28.44 5.91
C GLN A 559 -32.35 28.58 7.41
N ASP A 560 -32.92 27.54 8.03
CA ASP A 560 -33.24 27.49 9.45
C ASP A 560 -32.01 27.19 10.33
N GLY A 561 -30.85 26.96 9.72
CA GLY A 561 -29.58 26.71 10.41
C GLY A 561 -29.41 25.30 10.98
N HIS A 562 -30.36 24.40 10.74
CA HIS A 562 -30.30 22.98 11.11
C HIS A 562 -29.26 22.19 10.30
N LEU A 563 -28.92 22.62 9.08
CA LEU A 563 -27.85 22.06 8.25
C LEU A 563 -26.81 23.13 7.91
N LYS A 564 -25.55 22.90 8.29
CA LYS A 564 -24.42 23.79 7.93
C LYS A 564 -23.38 23.05 7.09
N PHE A 565 -22.95 23.69 6.01
CA PHE A 565 -21.85 23.21 5.18
C PHE A 565 -20.54 23.87 5.63
N LEU A 566 -19.49 23.06 5.79
CA LEU A 566 -18.12 23.51 5.99
C LEU A 566 -17.31 23.11 4.76
N ASP A 567 -17.00 24.10 3.93
CA ASP A 567 -16.34 23.89 2.65
C ASP A 567 -14.82 23.98 2.78
N CYS A 568 -14.16 22.81 2.75
CA CYS A 568 -12.71 22.70 2.63
C CYS A 568 -12.26 22.44 1.19
N TYR A 569 -13.16 22.04 0.29
CA TYR A 569 -12.82 21.65 -1.07
C TYR A 569 -12.48 22.87 -1.93
N SER A 570 -13.26 23.95 -1.84
CA SER A 570 -13.03 25.17 -2.62
C SER A 570 -11.62 25.74 -2.40
N ALA A 571 -11.14 25.79 -1.15
CA ALA A 571 -9.78 26.25 -0.86
C ALA A 571 -8.70 25.29 -1.39
N LEU A 572 -8.94 23.96 -1.40
CA LEU A 572 -8.00 22.99 -1.97
C LEU A 572 -7.83 23.14 -3.48
N VAL A 573 -8.85 23.65 -4.18
CA VAL A 573 -8.80 23.89 -5.64
C VAL A 573 -8.51 25.36 -6.01
N GLY A 574 -8.20 26.21 -5.02
CA GLY A 574 -7.79 27.60 -5.23
C GLY A 574 -8.93 28.61 -5.36
N GLU A 575 -10.16 28.25 -4.98
CA GLU A 575 -11.32 29.14 -4.93
C GLU A 575 -11.50 29.78 -3.54
N GLN A 576 -12.25 30.89 -3.46
CA GLN A 576 -12.57 31.52 -2.19
C GLN A 576 -13.52 30.62 -1.37
N ALA A 577 -13.10 30.24 -0.17
CA ALA A 577 -13.87 29.37 0.73
C ALA A 577 -14.04 29.98 2.12
N GLN A 578 -15.01 29.45 2.88
CA GLN A 578 -15.23 29.81 4.29
C GLN A 578 -14.03 29.42 5.17
N ILE A 579 -13.38 28.30 4.86
CA ILE A 579 -12.16 27.83 5.52
C ILE A 579 -10.99 28.22 4.62
N ARG A 580 -10.11 29.10 5.09
CA ARG A 580 -9.04 29.66 4.27
C ARG A 580 -7.92 28.66 4.03
N ASP A 581 -7.58 27.90 5.06
CA ASP A 581 -6.57 26.86 4.96
C ASP A 581 -7.14 25.50 5.42
N PRO A 582 -7.51 24.61 4.47
CA PRO A 582 -8.07 23.30 4.77
C PRO A 582 -7.03 22.31 5.32
N VAL A 583 -5.73 22.64 5.31
CA VAL A 583 -4.68 21.89 6.00
C VAL A 583 -4.39 22.43 7.41
N ASP A 584 -4.90 23.61 7.76
CA ASP A 584 -4.96 24.05 9.16
C ASP A 584 -6.16 23.42 9.86
N PHE A 585 -5.91 22.23 10.40
CA PHE A 585 -6.88 21.48 11.19
C PHE A 585 -7.41 22.25 12.42
N THR A 586 -6.71 23.30 12.86
CA THR A 586 -7.15 24.17 13.96
C THR A 586 -8.34 25.01 13.52
N GLU A 587 -8.25 25.67 12.35
CA GLU A 587 -9.35 26.47 11.78
C GLU A 587 -10.61 25.62 11.60
N VAL A 588 -10.46 24.43 11.00
CA VAL A 588 -11.55 23.47 10.81
C VAL A 588 -12.16 23.05 12.15
N SER A 589 -11.32 22.73 13.14
CA SER A 589 -11.78 22.33 14.47
C SER A 589 -12.51 23.45 15.21
N ILE A 590 -12.09 24.70 15.05
CA ILE A 590 -12.76 25.88 15.63
C ILE A 590 -14.14 26.05 15.00
N GLN A 591 -14.25 25.97 13.66
CA GLN A 591 -15.52 26.12 12.96
C GLN A 591 -16.54 25.04 13.38
N VAL A 592 -16.10 23.78 13.49
CA VAL A 592 -16.97 22.70 14.01
C VAL A 592 -17.35 22.98 15.47
N SER A 593 -16.43 23.47 16.31
CA SER A 593 -16.73 23.77 17.72
C SER A 593 -17.72 24.94 17.87
N LEU A 594 -17.59 25.99 17.07
CA LEU A 594 -18.52 27.12 17.04
C LEU A 594 -19.91 26.66 16.62
N MET A 595 -19.97 25.75 15.65
CA MET A 595 -21.23 25.17 15.21
C MET A 595 -21.90 24.35 16.31
N MET A 596 -21.15 23.46 16.96
CA MET A 596 -21.64 22.67 18.09
C MET A 596 -22.12 23.58 19.22
N SER A 597 -21.35 24.63 19.55
CA SER A 597 -21.74 25.60 20.59
C SER A 597 -22.98 26.42 20.23
N SER A 598 -23.23 26.62 18.93
CA SER A 598 -24.44 27.33 18.44
C SER A 598 -25.68 26.43 18.44
N ALA A 599 -25.51 25.12 18.41
CA ALA A 599 -26.59 24.16 18.51
C ALA A 599 -26.84 23.85 20.00
N GLN A 600 -28.08 23.95 20.46
CA GLN A 600 -28.44 23.62 21.85
C GLN A 600 -28.55 22.09 22.08
N GLU A 601 -28.34 21.29 21.03
CA GLU A 601 -28.47 19.84 21.03
C GLU A 601 -27.26 19.18 20.33
N PRO A 602 -26.98 17.89 20.61
CA PRO A 602 -25.86 17.19 19.99
C PRO A 602 -25.90 17.19 18.45
N VAL A 603 -24.78 17.55 17.82
CA VAL A 603 -24.68 17.69 16.36
C VAL A 603 -24.22 16.40 15.69
N THR A 604 -24.82 16.06 14.54
CA THR A 604 -24.31 15.02 13.64
C THR A 604 -23.39 15.63 12.60
N VAL A 605 -22.14 15.17 12.52
CA VAL A 605 -21.14 15.70 11.59
C VAL A 605 -20.73 14.63 10.60
N LEU A 606 -20.92 14.90 9.30
CA LEU A 606 -20.40 14.10 8.20
C LEU A 606 -19.13 14.74 7.64
N LEU A 607 -18.04 13.99 7.60
CA LEU A 607 -16.81 14.34 6.89
C LEU A 607 -16.73 13.53 5.58
N ASP A 608 -16.89 14.22 4.45
CA ASP A 608 -16.88 13.63 3.10
C ASP A 608 -15.81 14.25 2.18
N SER A 609 -14.66 13.61 1.96
CA SER A 609 -14.15 12.39 2.60
C SER A 609 -12.84 12.67 3.32
N PHE A 610 -12.36 11.76 4.18
CA PHE A 610 -11.06 11.96 4.83
C PHE A 610 -9.87 11.67 3.91
N THR A 611 -10.10 11.07 2.74
CA THR A 611 -9.02 10.66 1.83
C THR A 611 -8.11 11.84 1.42
N PRO A 612 -8.62 13.02 1.01
CA PRO A 612 -7.78 14.16 0.63
C PRO A 612 -6.89 14.70 1.75
N ILE A 613 -7.31 14.58 3.01
CA ILE A 613 -6.53 15.05 4.18
C ILE A 613 -5.13 14.41 4.20
N PHE A 614 -5.05 13.14 3.84
CA PHE A 614 -3.79 12.39 3.81
C PHE A 614 -2.95 12.63 2.55
N ASN A 615 -3.54 13.26 1.53
CA ASN A 615 -2.82 13.71 0.34
C ASN A 615 -2.21 15.10 0.53
N SER A 616 -2.86 15.97 1.32
CA SER A 616 -2.46 17.36 1.52
C SER A 616 -1.65 17.61 2.80
N ALA A 617 -1.78 16.75 3.83
CA ALA A 617 -1.09 16.91 5.10
C ALA A 617 -0.27 15.68 5.51
N GLN A 618 0.69 15.87 6.42
CA GLN A 618 1.45 14.75 7.00
C GLN A 618 0.52 13.79 7.75
N THR A 619 0.68 12.48 7.50
CA THR A 619 -0.14 11.40 8.07
C THR A 619 -0.44 11.53 9.56
N ARG A 620 0.58 11.85 10.37
CA ARG A 620 0.43 11.97 11.83
C ARG A 620 -0.56 13.07 12.23
N HIS A 621 -0.55 14.19 11.51
CA HIS A 621 -1.43 15.32 11.79
C HIS A 621 -2.87 14.98 11.38
N GLY A 622 -3.06 14.30 10.23
CA GLY A 622 -4.36 13.83 9.79
C GLY A 622 -5.02 12.83 10.76
N ILE A 623 -4.28 11.81 11.21
CA ILE A 623 -4.80 10.84 12.20
C ILE A 623 -5.18 11.54 13.52
N ASN A 624 -4.29 12.41 14.03
CA ASN A 624 -4.55 13.14 15.27
C ASN A 624 -5.75 14.08 15.14
N PHE A 625 -5.89 14.78 14.00
CA PHE A 625 -7.03 15.62 13.73
C PHE A 625 -8.34 14.83 13.77
N LEU A 626 -8.45 13.72 13.02
CA LEU A 626 -9.67 12.90 13.01
C LEU A 626 -9.98 12.31 14.39
N ARG A 627 -8.96 11.91 15.15
CA ARG A 627 -9.10 11.43 16.53
C ARG A 627 -9.64 12.51 17.46
N VAL A 628 -9.03 13.70 17.44
CA VAL A 628 -9.43 14.83 18.29
C VAL A 628 -10.83 15.32 17.93
N LEU A 629 -11.13 15.44 16.63
CA LEU A 629 -12.43 15.87 16.14
C LEU A 629 -13.52 14.85 16.52
N GLY A 630 -13.27 13.57 16.30
CA GLY A 630 -14.20 12.50 16.67
C GLY A 630 -14.44 12.44 18.19
N ALA A 631 -13.39 12.56 19.00
CA ALA A 631 -13.52 12.60 20.45
C ALA A 631 -14.32 13.83 20.92
N LYS A 632 -14.10 15.00 20.32
CA LYS A 632 -14.85 16.22 20.65
C LYS A 632 -16.34 16.08 20.36
N ILE A 633 -16.70 15.61 19.16
CA ILE A 633 -18.11 15.40 18.77
C ILE A 633 -18.76 14.35 19.68
N LYS A 634 -18.05 13.26 19.99
CA LYS A 634 -18.54 12.20 20.88
C LYS A 634 -18.76 12.71 22.31
N ASN A 635 -17.86 13.54 22.84
CA ASN A 635 -17.98 14.13 24.18
C ASN A 635 -19.20 15.05 24.32
N ASP A 636 -19.65 15.67 23.23
CA ASP A 636 -20.84 16.53 23.17
C ASP A 636 -22.14 15.73 22.96
N GLY A 637 -22.08 14.40 22.98
CA GLY A 637 -23.24 13.54 22.72
C GLY A 637 -23.52 13.30 21.23
N GLY A 638 -22.68 13.79 20.31
CA GLY A 638 -22.94 13.83 18.88
C GLY A 638 -22.65 12.53 18.11
N PHE A 639 -22.88 12.57 16.80
CA PHE A 639 -22.62 11.46 15.87
C PHE A 639 -21.64 11.89 14.79
N PHE A 640 -20.47 11.27 14.76
CA PHE A 640 -19.45 11.57 13.76
C PHE A 640 -19.39 10.49 12.67
N ILE A 641 -19.56 10.88 11.42
CA ILE A 641 -19.55 10.00 10.25
C ILE A 641 -18.37 10.39 9.36
N LEU A 642 -17.52 9.42 9.05
CA LEU A 642 -16.32 9.56 8.25
C LEU A 642 -16.48 8.73 6.97
N THR A 643 -16.37 9.33 5.79
CA THR A 643 -16.32 8.57 4.53
C THR A 643 -14.90 8.50 3.98
N GLY A 644 -14.57 7.42 3.29
CA GLY A 644 -13.27 7.29 2.60
C GLY A 644 -13.26 6.27 1.47
N THR A 645 -12.26 6.39 0.61
CA THR A 645 -12.05 5.43 -0.48
C THR A 645 -11.21 4.27 0.01
N ARG A 646 -11.70 3.04 -0.18
CA ARG A 646 -10.95 1.83 0.21
C ARG A 646 -9.71 1.67 -0.66
N GLY A 647 -8.56 1.42 -0.05
CA GLY A 647 -7.30 1.22 -0.77
C GLY A 647 -6.62 2.52 -1.22
N SER A 648 -7.13 3.69 -0.83
CA SER A 648 -6.45 4.97 -1.07
C SER A 648 -5.39 5.29 -0.01
N LEU A 649 -5.41 4.60 1.14
CA LEU A 649 -4.46 4.78 2.23
C LEU A 649 -3.69 3.48 2.49
N PRO A 650 -2.41 3.55 2.91
CA PRO A 650 -1.69 2.41 3.45
C PRO A 650 -2.43 1.69 4.58
N ASP A 651 -2.34 0.35 4.63
CA ASP A 651 -3.02 -0.49 5.63
C ASP A 651 -2.70 -0.10 7.08
N SER A 652 -1.50 0.39 7.36
CA SER A 652 -1.09 0.87 8.68
C SER A 652 -1.89 2.10 9.13
N ILE A 653 -2.27 2.98 8.20
CA ILE A 653 -3.10 4.16 8.47
C ILE A 653 -4.55 3.74 8.59
N GLU A 654 -5.05 2.89 7.68
CA GLU A 654 -6.41 2.37 7.76
C GLU A 654 -6.64 1.65 9.10
N SER A 655 -5.73 0.77 9.52
CA SER A 655 -5.82 0.08 10.81
C SER A 655 -5.85 1.04 12.01
N ASN A 656 -5.05 2.11 11.99
CA ASN A 656 -5.11 3.16 13.02
C ASN A 656 -6.47 3.87 13.03
N LEU A 657 -7.06 4.16 11.86
CA LEU A 657 -8.39 4.74 11.76
C LEU A 657 -9.50 3.76 12.21
N GLU A 658 -9.38 2.47 11.88
CA GLU A 658 -10.30 1.42 12.34
C GLU A 658 -10.29 1.26 13.87
N SER A 659 -9.15 1.53 14.51
CA SER A 659 -9.00 1.45 15.97
C SER A 659 -9.72 2.59 16.72
N ILE A 660 -9.88 3.77 16.09
CA ILE A 660 -10.48 4.96 16.73
C ILE A 660 -11.98 5.08 16.51
N VAL A 661 -12.56 4.29 15.59
CA VAL A 661 -13.99 4.34 15.28
C VAL A 661 -14.80 3.24 15.97
N ASP A 662 -16.02 3.55 16.38
CA ASP A 662 -16.92 2.60 17.03
C ASP A 662 -17.60 1.67 16.01
N GLY A 663 -17.89 2.17 14.81
CA GLY A 663 -18.55 1.43 13.73
C GLY A 663 -17.79 1.49 12.40
N ILE A 664 -17.82 0.41 11.62
CA ILE A 664 -17.24 0.32 10.27
C ILE A 664 -18.24 -0.33 9.31
N ILE A 665 -18.53 0.34 8.21
CA ILE A 665 -19.32 -0.16 7.08
C ILE A 665 -18.46 -0.18 5.82
N ASP A 666 -18.33 -1.37 5.23
CA ASP A 666 -17.63 -1.60 3.97
C ASP A 666 -18.62 -1.65 2.80
N LEU A 667 -18.34 -0.89 1.73
CA LEU A 667 -19.05 -0.94 0.46
C LEU A 667 -18.16 -1.54 -0.63
N LYS A 668 -18.74 -2.36 -1.51
CA LYS A 668 -18.05 -2.98 -2.65
C LYS A 668 -18.87 -2.86 -3.93
N LEU A 669 -18.17 -2.84 -5.07
CA LEU A 669 -18.78 -3.01 -6.39
C LEU A 669 -18.52 -4.44 -6.88
N VAL A 670 -19.56 -5.27 -6.90
CA VAL A 670 -19.44 -6.67 -7.30
C VAL A 670 -20.03 -6.88 -8.68
N ARG A 671 -19.29 -7.55 -9.57
CA ARG A 671 -19.79 -7.91 -10.90
C ARG A 671 -20.78 -9.07 -10.80
N LYS A 672 -22.05 -8.83 -11.19
CA LYS A 672 -23.11 -9.85 -11.23
C LYS A 672 -23.64 -9.98 -12.66
N GLY A 673 -23.04 -10.88 -13.42
CA GLY A 673 -23.34 -11.07 -14.85
C GLY A 673 -22.80 -9.94 -15.73
N LYS A 674 -23.68 -9.23 -16.43
CA LYS A 674 -23.34 -8.06 -17.28
C LYS A 674 -23.41 -6.72 -16.55
N SER A 675 -23.78 -6.71 -15.26
CA SER A 675 -24.00 -5.48 -14.49
C SER A 675 -23.14 -5.44 -13.23
N MET A 676 -22.77 -4.24 -12.79
CA MET A 676 -22.16 -4.01 -11.48
C MET A 676 -23.26 -3.74 -10.46
N ILE A 677 -23.19 -4.40 -9.30
CA ILE A 677 -24.08 -4.14 -8.17
C ILE A 677 -23.28 -3.60 -6.99
N ARG A 678 -23.93 -2.82 -6.13
CA ARG A 678 -23.34 -2.32 -4.88
C ARG A 678 -23.73 -3.25 -3.75
N THR A 679 -22.77 -3.63 -2.94
CA THR A 679 -23.01 -4.39 -1.71
C THR A 679 -22.46 -3.64 -0.51
N LEU A 680 -23.13 -3.79 0.63
CA LEU A 680 -22.79 -3.20 1.92
C LEU A 680 -22.60 -4.32 2.93
N ALA A 681 -21.55 -4.23 3.74
CA ALA A 681 -21.30 -5.12 4.86
C ALA A 681 -20.96 -4.32 6.11
N VAL A 682 -21.62 -4.61 7.22
CA VAL A 682 -21.25 -4.07 8.52
C VAL A 682 -20.08 -4.90 9.05
N ARG A 683 -18.94 -4.27 9.32
CA ARG A 683 -17.72 -4.96 9.77
C ARG A 683 -17.56 -4.91 11.29
N LYS A 684 -17.92 -3.78 11.89
CA LYS A 684 -17.76 -3.51 13.32
C LYS A 684 -18.89 -2.60 13.76
N VAL A 685 -19.48 -2.89 14.92
CA VAL A 685 -20.27 -1.94 15.71
C VAL A 685 -19.94 -2.24 17.17
N ALA A 686 -19.36 -1.29 17.88
CA ALA A 686 -18.95 -1.47 19.27
C ALA A 686 -20.15 -1.88 20.16
N GLY A 687 -19.98 -2.93 20.96
CA GLY A 687 -20.98 -3.39 21.92
C GLY A 687 -22.17 -4.15 21.34
N ARG A 688 -22.14 -4.56 20.06
CA ARG A 688 -23.26 -5.28 19.42
C ARG A 688 -22.84 -6.51 18.62
N GLN A 689 -23.73 -7.49 18.57
CA GLN A 689 -23.66 -8.59 17.62
C GLN A 689 -24.28 -8.14 16.30
N ILE A 690 -23.46 -8.08 15.25
CA ILE A 690 -23.88 -7.64 13.91
C ILE A 690 -24.26 -8.84 13.03
N ALA A 691 -25.07 -8.60 12.00
CA ALA A 691 -25.29 -9.58 10.96
C ALA A 691 -24.07 -9.59 10.01
N PHE A 692 -23.26 -10.65 10.04
CA PHE A 692 -22.15 -10.84 9.11
C PHE A 692 -22.66 -11.25 7.71
N ALA A 693 -23.42 -10.38 7.05
CA ALA A 693 -24.01 -10.62 5.73
C ALA A 693 -23.75 -9.43 4.78
N GLU A 694 -23.29 -9.74 3.56
CA GLU A 694 -23.21 -8.73 2.49
C GLU A 694 -24.61 -8.52 1.90
N THR A 695 -25.10 -7.28 1.94
CA THR A 695 -26.45 -6.92 1.48
C THR A 695 -26.38 -6.05 0.23
N GLU A 696 -27.12 -6.41 -0.81
CA GLU A 696 -27.22 -5.65 -2.06
C GLU A 696 -28.04 -4.37 -1.81
N PHE A 697 -27.59 -3.22 -2.33
CA PHE A 697 -28.34 -1.96 -2.25
C PHE A 697 -28.28 -1.18 -3.56
N LYS A 698 -29.23 -0.26 -3.74
CA LYS A 698 -29.34 0.62 -4.89
C LYS A 698 -29.52 2.06 -4.43
N ILE A 699 -29.05 2.99 -5.25
CA ILE A 699 -29.30 4.42 -5.09
C ILE A 699 -30.36 4.79 -6.12
N THR A 700 -31.53 5.20 -5.66
CA THR A 700 -32.69 5.45 -6.52
C THR A 700 -33.07 6.93 -6.46
N LYS A 701 -33.20 7.55 -7.64
CA LYS A 701 -33.61 8.95 -7.77
C LYS A 701 -34.95 9.17 -7.05
N GLY A 702 -35.04 10.21 -6.21
CA GLY A 702 -36.25 10.52 -5.43
C GLY A 702 -36.57 9.60 -4.25
N LYS A 703 -35.80 8.52 -4.03
CA LYS A 703 -36.04 7.55 -2.93
C LYS A 703 -34.83 7.32 -2.02
N GLY A 704 -33.64 7.80 -2.39
CA GLY A 704 -32.44 7.60 -1.60
C GLY A 704 -31.83 6.21 -1.77
N VAL A 705 -31.20 5.73 -0.69
CA VAL A 705 -30.58 4.41 -0.62
C VAL A 705 -31.66 3.38 -0.27
N MET A 706 -31.80 2.36 -1.10
CA MET A 706 -32.74 1.26 -0.91
C MET A 706 -31.99 -0.06 -0.84
N PHE A 707 -32.24 -0.85 0.20
CA PHE A 707 -31.72 -2.22 0.30
C PHE A 707 -32.51 -3.14 -0.61
N VAL A 708 -31.88 -4.19 -1.11
CA VAL A 708 -32.52 -5.19 -1.94
C VAL A 708 -32.73 -6.43 -1.10
N GLU A 709 -33.98 -6.63 -0.67
CA GLU A 709 -34.35 -7.76 0.17
C GLU A 709 -35.13 -8.83 -0.59
N PRO A 710 -35.00 -10.11 -0.18
CA PRO A 710 -35.93 -11.15 -0.58
C PRO A 710 -37.32 -10.90 0.05
N ARG A 711 -38.40 -10.88 -0.75
CA ARG A 711 -39.78 -10.69 -0.27
C ARG A 711 -40.27 -11.76 0.72
N PHE A 712 -39.60 -12.90 0.81
CA PHE A 712 -39.93 -13.99 1.72
C PHE A 712 -38.69 -14.43 2.51
N HIS A 713 -38.76 -14.32 3.84
CA HIS A 713 -37.83 -15.01 4.73
C HIS A 713 -38.24 -16.48 4.79
N VAL A 714 -37.70 -17.29 3.88
CA VAL A 714 -37.80 -18.76 4.01
C VAL A 714 -36.83 -19.16 5.10
N GLY A 715 -37.30 -19.17 6.36
CA GLY A 715 -36.58 -19.82 7.44
C GLY A 715 -36.59 -21.32 7.19
N LEU A 716 -35.63 -21.83 6.40
CA LEU A 716 -35.23 -23.23 6.27
C LEU A 716 -33.91 -23.30 5.45
N PRO A 717 -32.76 -23.69 6.05
CA PRO A 717 -31.42 -23.56 5.44
C PRO A 717 -31.13 -24.40 4.18
N ALA A 718 -32.02 -25.30 3.78
CA ALA A 718 -31.75 -26.31 2.76
C ALA A 718 -32.19 -25.93 1.33
N ILE A 719 -33.10 -24.97 1.17
CA ILE A 719 -33.76 -24.69 -0.12
C ILE A 719 -33.11 -23.50 -0.88
N THR A 720 -32.47 -22.58 -0.17
CA THR A 720 -31.83 -21.38 -0.77
C THR A 720 -30.64 -21.72 -1.66
N ARG A 721 -29.87 -22.78 -1.37
CA ARG A 721 -28.77 -23.25 -2.25
C ARG A 721 -29.28 -23.82 -3.57
N THR A 722 -30.39 -24.54 -3.54
CA THR A 722 -30.99 -25.20 -4.71
C THR A 722 -31.65 -24.18 -5.63
N LEU A 723 -32.28 -23.14 -5.07
CA LEU A 723 -32.92 -22.07 -5.84
C LEU A 723 -31.89 -21.18 -6.56
N ASP A 724 -30.79 -20.81 -5.90
CA ASP A 724 -29.73 -19.99 -6.50
C ASP A 724 -28.95 -20.75 -7.58
N TYR A 725 -28.79 -22.06 -7.42
CA TYR A 725 -28.24 -22.97 -8.44
C TYR A 725 -29.17 -23.05 -9.66
N ALA A 726 -30.48 -23.21 -9.45
CA ALA A 726 -31.48 -23.24 -10.52
C ALA A 726 -31.59 -21.90 -11.28
N ILE A 727 -31.50 -20.75 -10.58
CA ILE A 727 -31.46 -19.41 -11.21
C ILE A 727 -30.22 -19.24 -12.09
N ARG A 728 -29.06 -19.76 -11.65
CA ARG A 728 -27.82 -19.73 -12.43
C ARG A 728 -27.93 -20.57 -13.69
N GLN A 729 -28.48 -21.78 -13.58
CA GLN A 729 -28.71 -22.68 -14.71
C GLN A 729 -29.69 -22.07 -15.72
N ALA A 730 -30.83 -21.55 -15.27
CA ALA A 730 -31.82 -20.93 -16.15
C ALA A 730 -31.26 -19.70 -16.91
N ARG A 731 -30.42 -18.88 -16.28
CA ARG A 731 -29.74 -17.75 -16.95
C ARG A 731 -28.68 -18.16 -17.95
N LEU A 732 -28.04 -19.31 -17.75
CA LEU A 732 -27.10 -19.91 -18.70
C LEU A 732 -27.86 -20.47 -19.90
N SER A 733 -28.96 -21.20 -19.68
CA SER A 733 -29.81 -21.74 -20.74
C SER A 733 -30.41 -20.65 -21.63
N LEU A 734 -30.85 -19.52 -21.05
CA LEU A 734 -31.47 -18.41 -21.79
C LEU A 734 -30.47 -17.68 -22.70
N LYS A 735 -29.21 -17.55 -22.27
CA LYS A 735 -28.12 -17.00 -23.10
C LYS A 735 -27.69 -17.94 -24.23
N THR A 736 -27.77 -19.25 -23.99
CA THR A 736 -27.50 -20.25 -25.02
C THR A 736 -28.60 -20.22 -26.08
N LEU A 737 -29.88 -20.12 -25.67
CA LEU A 737 -31.03 -19.98 -26.57
C LEU A 737 -31.00 -18.67 -27.37
N GLU A 738 -30.59 -17.53 -26.78
CA GLU A 738 -30.39 -16.27 -27.52
C GLU A 738 -29.31 -16.41 -28.61
N LYS A 739 -28.19 -17.09 -28.31
CA LYS A 739 -27.13 -17.38 -29.29
C LYS A 739 -27.57 -18.37 -30.37
N GLU A 740 -28.43 -19.33 -30.04
CA GLU A 740 -29.00 -20.29 -31.00
C GLU A 740 -30.01 -19.61 -31.94
N LEU A 741 -30.82 -18.67 -31.43
CA LEU A 741 -31.75 -17.85 -32.21
C LEU A 741 -31.03 -16.87 -33.14
N GLU A 742 -29.97 -16.21 -32.67
CA GLU A 742 -29.10 -15.36 -33.52
C GLU A 742 -28.37 -16.17 -34.60
N ARG A 743 -28.03 -17.44 -34.31
CA ARG A 743 -27.47 -18.36 -35.32
C ARG A 743 -28.50 -18.79 -36.35
N ARG A 744 -29.73 -19.13 -35.92
CA ARG A 744 -30.81 -19.54 -36.82
C ARG A 744 -31.24 -18.41 -37.76
N TRP A 745 -31.32 -17.17 -37.27
CA TRP A 745 -31.61 -15.99 -38.08
C TRP A 745 -30.55 -15.70 -39.16
N ARG A 746 -29.31 -16.18 -38.99
CA ARG A 746 -28.24 -16.06 -40.01
C ARG A 746 -28.20 -17.22 -41.01
N THR A 747 -29.03 -18.25 -40.83
CA THR A 747 -28.96 -19.48 -41.63
C THR A 747 -30.24 -19.82 -42.40
N GLU A 748 -31.26 -18.96 -42.37
CA GLU A 748 -32.38 -19.08 -43.33
C GLU A 748 -31.96 -18.48 -44.68
N PRO A 749 -32.08 -19.23 -45.79
CA PRO A 749 -32.01 -18.66 -47.12
C PRO A 749 -33.31 -17.93 -47.47
N ASP A 750 -33.17 -16.79 -48.13
CA ASP A 750 -34.24 -15.98 -48.70
C ASP A 750 -35.10 -16.82 -49.68
N PRO A 751 -36.43 -16.89 -49.55
CA PRO A 751 -37.27 -17.66 -50.45
C PRO A 751 -37.67 -16.82 -51.66
N GLU A 752 -36.72 -16.48 -52.53
CA GLU A 752 -37.05 -15.94 -53.85
C GLU A 752 -35.87 -16.11 -54.83
N GLN A 753 -35.89 -17.17 -55.63
CA GLN A 753 -35.37 -17.18 -57.00
C GLN A 753 -35.77 -18.45 -57.74
N THR A 754 -36.86 -18.34 -58.49
CA THR A 754 -37.20 -19.16 -59.65
C THR A 754 -36.16 -19.00 -60.78
N PRO A 755 -35.82 -20.05 -61.55
CA PRO A 755 -34.99 -19.90 -62.74
C PRO A 755 -35.86 -19.65 -64.00
N GLU A 756 -35.52 -18.60 -64.77
CA GLU A 756 -35.96 -18.42 -66.16
C GLU A 756 -34.76 -18.64 -67.13
N PRO A 757 -35.03 -18.93 -68.41
CA PRO A 757 -34.16 -19.76 -69.25
C PRO A 757 -33.15 -18.96 -70.10
N ASP A 758 -31.96 -19.52 -70.29
CA ASP A 758 -31.04 -19.08 -71.35
C ASP A 758 -31.28 -19.89 -72.63
N GLY A 759 -31.67 -19.18 -73.68
CA GLY A 759 -31.70 -19.65 -75.06
C GLY A 759 -30.59 -19.00 -75.89
N GLU A 760 -29.91 -19.87 -76.64
CA GLU A 760 -29.16 -19.65 -77.89
C GLU A 760 -27.83 -18.85 -77.89
N LEU A 761 -26.73 -19.53 -78.26
CA LEU A 761 -26.15 -19.48 -79.62
C LEU A 761 -24.82 -20.25 -79.68
N HIS A 762 -24.84 -21.48 -80.20
CA HIS A 762 -24.00 -22.04 -81.31
C HIS A 762 -23.95 -23.56 -81.32
#